data_AF-A0A6G5RCS6-F1
#
_entry.id   AF-A0A6G5RCS6-F1
#
_cell.length_a   1.000
_cell.length_b   1.000
_cell.length_c   1.000
_cell.angle_alpha   90.00
_cell.angle_beta   90.00
_cell.angle_gamma   90.00
#
_symmetry.space_group_name_H-M   'P 1'
#
loop_
_entity.id
_entity.type
_entity.pdbx_description
1 polymer ?
#
loop_
_entity_poly.entity_id
_entity_poly.type
_entity_poly.pdbx_seq_one_letter_code
_entity_poly.pdbx_strand_id
1 'polypeptide(L)'
;MVNADHGGRPAEGFGATATGGVRTRLRVVRLGLWLIAALLAARQVTVVLATPRGERLTDLETWVGPNGVLHVNGSLYDSTRFTGTPFGGLALKPLTRSAEQALGWGWTFGTLLLVVALGLTAARALPQPVSRRTALVAAPVAISLLMLSLPVRNTLWLGQTSIIPVLLVLLGCFAAHGQRTSGLLIGVAAALQPTLLLFTPLLWFTGRRRAALATGVTFAACTGLAWAAMPHDSYRYWVHHMAGVGLGGPADDLANQSLHGALLRLGLNGPLEVALFLSLGAAVAVLALRRAVRYFRDGQLLLAVAITGCAALVVSPTAWQHQLLWVLLAVPGRVGRRASDRYVWPVTVVLVMTLPAKMILPDMASLTSLRDNVVVLAALAAATAVPFLSRTSPYYRSPLPVAYAPAVPARWRHVPLVPALRRVLTRPNLLLELLLLRVTYAAYSKVRLAATGGSNSAGRAEAEEHGRQIHDLERALRLDIEHWVNHTVVGIDWLRDFFDHYYTSFHFVVPLAVLAVLYGRRPGDYRWARSALGFATLLALVGFWLYPLAPPRLMPTLGFIDTVHGTQDFTQPDYGTLTALTNQYAAMPSLHFGWALWCGLVIAVLAQRWWTKALGLLHPLCTACAIVATANHWVLDAAGGALVVAVGFGLTHLLQGPRARTVTAAAEVSSGSSDLRKDRTPS
;
A
#
# COMPACT_ATOMS: atom_id res chain seq x y z
N MET A 1 -19.27 59.32 -52.03
CA MET A 1 -19.46 58.57 -53.29
C MET A 1 -18.41 57.46 -53.29
N VAL A 2 -18.68 56.16 -53.23
CA VAL A 2 -19.89 55.31 -53.33
C VAL A 2 -19.63 54.04 -52.49
N ASN A 3 -20.71 53.52 -51.89
CA ASN A 3 -20.83 52.33 -51.03
C ASN A 3 -20.47 50.99 -51.71
N ALA A 4 -20.07 49.99 -50.91
CA ALA A 4 -20.84 48.75 -50.73
C ALA A 4 -20.28 47.88 -49.57
N ASP A 5 -21.12 47.69 -48.54
CA ASP A 5 -21.02 46.72 -47.45
C ASP A 5 -20.94 45.26 -47.93
N HIS A 6 -20.41 44.36 -47.10
CA HIS A 6 -21.08 43.09 -46.72
C HIS A 6 -20.39 42.42 -45.50
N GLY A 7 -21.11 42.38 -44.37
CA GLY A 7 -21.37 41.16 -43.59
C GLY A 7 -20.24 40.57 -42.73
N GLY A 8 -20.29 40.85 -41.42
CA GLY A 8 -19.38 40.28 -40.43
C GLY A 8 -19.65 38.83 -40.01
N ARG A 9 -18.65 38.25 -39.32
CA ARG A 9 -18.82 37.32 -38.18
C ARG A 9 -17.53 37.25 -37.36
N PRO A 10 -17.60 37.34 -36.02
CA PRO A 10 -16.42 37.35 -35.15
C PRO A 10 -15.86 35.93 -34.97
N ALA A 11 -14.54 35.83 -34.90
CA ALA A 11 -13.81 34.63 -34.54
C ALA A 11 -13.98 34.30 -33.03
N GLU A 12 -15.13 33.73 -32.66
CA GLU A 12 -15.33 33.07 -31.36
C GLU A 12 -15.77 31.62 -31.59
N GLY A 13 -14.87 30.64 -31.38
CA GLY A 13 -15.24 29.22 -31.54
C GLY A 13 -14.26 28.20 -30.99
N PHE A 14 -12.97 28.48 -30.95
CA PHE A 14 -11.96 27.47 -30.56
C PHE A 14 -11.60 27.45 -29.06
N GLY A 15 -11.96 28.47 -28.27
CA GLY A 15 -11.73 28.50 -26.82
C GLY A 15 -12.84 27.88 -25.96
N ALA A 16 -14.09 27.96 -26.43
CA ALA A 16 -15.27 27.53 -25.67
C ALA A 16 -15.46 26.00 -25.63
N THR A 17 -15.07 25.29 -26.69
CA THR A 17 -15.21 23.83 -26.81
C THR A 17 -14.20 23.07 -25.95
N ALA A 18 -12.94 23.52 -25.91
CA ALA A 18 -11.89 22.93 -25.07
C ALA A 18 -12.16 23.12 -23.56
N THR A 19 -12.67 24.29 -23.17
CA THR A 19 -13.04 24.59 -21.78
C THR A 19 -14.30 23.85 -21.34
N GLY A 20 -15.27 23.65 -22.23
CA GLY A 20 -16.43 22.78 -22.04
C GLY A 20 -16.03 21.32 -21.78
N GLY A 21 -15.15 20.75 -22.60
CA GLY A 21 -14.67 19.37 -22.46
C GLY A 21 -13.94 19.11 -21.13
N VAL A 22 -13.12 20.05 -20.66
CA VAL A 22 -12.43 19.93 -19.36
C VAL A 22 -13.40 19.98 -18.18
N ARG A 23 -14.42 20.84 -18.24
CA ARG A 23 -15.46 20.93 -17.19
C ARG A 23 -16.31 19.66 -17.15
N THR A 24 -16.72 19.14 -18.31
CA THR A 24 -17.48 17.88 -18.41
C THR A 24 -16.66 16.70 -17.87
N ARG A 25 -15.38 16.58 -18.26
CA ARG A 25 -14.49 15.52 -17.76
C ARG A 25 -14.29 15.58 -16.24
N LEU A 26 -14.14 16.79 -15.68
CA LEU A 26 -14.02 16.97 -14.24
C LEU A 26 -15.32 16.63 -13.50
N ARG A 27 -16.48 16.96 -14.07
CA ARG A 27 -17.79 16.56 -13.53
C ARG A 27 -17.94 15.04 -13.51
N VAL A 28 -17.62 14.36 -14.61
CA VAL A 28 -17.66 12.89 -14.69
C VAL A 28 -16.72 12.25 -13.66
N VAL A 29 -15.47 12.73 -13.54
CA VAL A 29 -14.53 12.24 -12.52
C VAL A 29 -15.07 12.46 -11.11
N ARG A 30 -15.63 13.64 -10.82
CA ARG A 30 -16.23 13.93 -9.51
C ARG A 30 -17.40 13.01 -9.20
N LEU A 31 -18.32 12.80 -10.16
CA LEU A 31 -19.46 11.90 -9.99
C LEU A 31 -18.99 10.46 -9.79
N GLY A 32 -18.01 9.99 -10.56
CA GLY A 32 -17.40 8.67 -10.39
C GLY A 32 -16.77 8.49 -9.01
N LEU A 33 -16.09 9.51 -8.47
CA LEU A 33 -15.53 9.44 -7.11
C LEU A 33 -16.60 9.41 -6.02
N TRP A 34 -17.72 10.14 -6.18
CA TRP A 34 -18.85 10.03 -5.26
C TRP A 34 -19.57 8.69 -5.36
N LEU A 35 -19.68 8.12 -6.57
CA LEU A 35 -20.19 6.77 -6.77
C LEU A 35 -19.30 5.75 -6.07
N ILE A 36 -17.97 5.86 -6.19
CA ILE A 36 -17.03 5.00 -5.44
C ILE A 36 -17.26 5.13 -3.92
N ALA A 37 -17.37 6.36 -3.41
CA ALA A 37 -17.63 6.57 -1.98
C ALA A 37 -18.97 5.93 -1.54
N ALA A 38 -20.02 6.05 -2.36
CA ALA A 38 -21.33 5.45 -2.10
C ALA A 38 -21.28 3.91 -2.14
N LEU A 39 -20.60 3.33 -3.14
CA LEU A 39 -20.41 1.88 -3.26
C LEU A 39 -19.59 1.32 -2.08
N LEU A 40 -18.56 2.05 -1.63
CA LEU A 40 -17.79 1.67 -0.45
C LEU A 40 -18.66 1.72 0.81
N ALA A 41 -19.46 2.78 0.99
CA ALA A 41 -20.38 2.86 2.13
C ALA A 41 -21.41 1.72 2.10
N ALA A 42 -22.04 1.46 0.96
CA ALA A 42 -22.96 0.35 0.77
C ALA A 42 -22.29 -0.99 1.10
N ARG A 43 -21.06 -1.23 0.60
CA ARG A 43 -20.28 -2.41 0.93
C ARG A 43 -20.04 -2.54 2.43
N GLN A 44 -19.68 -1.47 3.14
CA GLN A 44 -19.47 -1.55 4.59
C GLN A 44 -20.77 -1.91 5.32
N VAL A 45 -21.89 -1.30 4.94
CA VAL A 45 -23.21 -1.64 5.48
C VAL A 45 -23.54 -3.11 5.23
N THR A 46 -23.39 -3.59 4.00
CA THR A 46 -23.64 -5.00 3.65
C THR A 46 -22.76 -5.95 4.45
N VAL A 47 -21.47 -5.65 4.60
CA VAL A 47 -20.55 -6.49 5.39
C VAL A 47 -21.01 -6.58 6.84
N VAL A 48 -21.25 -5.44 7.49
CA VAL A 48 -21.68 -5.43 8.90
C VAL A 48 -23.02 -6.14 9.08
N LEU A 49 -23.97 -5.94 8.17
CA LEU A 49 -25.31 -6.52 8.29
C LEU A 49 -25.38 -8.00 7.94
N ALA A 50 -24.53 -8.47 7.02
CA ALA A 50 -24.42 -9.88 6.66
C ALA A 50 -23.66 -10.71 7.70
N THR A 51 -22.80 -10.08 8.52
CA THR A 51 -22.13 -10.76 9.64
C THR A 51 -23.18 -11.16 10.71
N PRO A 52 -23.11 -12.40 11.25
CA PRO A 52 -23.99 -12.85 12.33
C PRO A 52 -24.00 -11.90 13.54
N ARG A 53 -25.12 -11.83 14.27
CA ARG A 53 -25.31 -10.84 15.35
C ARG A 53 -24.27 -10.93 16.48
N GLY A 54 -23.72 -12.12 16.77
CA GLY A 54 -22.67 -12.32 17.79
C GLY A 54 -21.24 -12.10 17.29
N GLU A 55 -21.05 -11.82 16.00
CA GLU A 55 -19.73 -11.61 15.38
C GLU A 55 -19.56 -10.19 14.80
N ARG A 56 -20.61 -9.37 14.89
CA ARG A 56 -20.60 -7.97 14.45
C ARG A 56 -20.75 -7.06 15.65
N LEU A 57 -20.14 -5.88 15.57
CA LEU A 57 -20.18 -4.88 16.63
C LEU A 57 -19.76 -5.49 17.98
N THR A 58 -18.70 -6.32 17.97
CA THR A 58 -18.26 -7.09 19.13
C THR A 58 -17.86 -6.21 20.32
N ASP A 59 -17.42 -4.98 20.06
CA ASP A 59 -17.15 -4.01 21.12
C ASP A 59 -18.43 -3.27 21.54
N LEU A 60 -19.43 -3.10 20.67
CA LEU A 60 -20.75 -2.66 21.09
C LEU A 60 -21.43 -3.73 21.97
N GLU A 61 -21.16 -5.02 21.75
CA GLU A 61 -21.61 -6.09 22.65
C GLU A 61 -20.99 -5.96 24.05
N THR A 62 -19.83 -5.32 24.19
CA THR A 62 -19.28 -4.97 25.52
C THR A 62 -20.12 -3.93 26.23
N TRP A 63 -20.92 -3.16 25.50
CA TRP A 63 -21.89 -2.22 26.05
C TRP A 63 -23.26 -2.87 26.24
N VAL A 64 -23.72 -3.59 25.23
CA VAL A 64 -25.13 -3.98 25.03
C VAL A 64 -25.39 -5.46 25.35
N GLY A 65 -24.36 -6.29 25.40
CA GLY A 65 -24.48 -7.73 25.64
C GLY A 65 -25.04 -8.06 27.03
N PRO A 66 -25.37 -9.34 27.29
CA PRO A 66 -25.96 -9.78 28.57
C PRO A 66 -25.12 -9.41 29.80
N ASN A 67 -23.80 -9.38 29.64
CA ASN A 67 -22.81 -8.94 30.63
C ASN A 67 -22.13 -7.61 30.26
N GLY A 68 -22.77 -6.82 29.39
CA GLY A 68 -22.24 -5.56 28.90
C GLY A 68 -22.39 -4.42 29.91
N VAL A 69 -21.63 -3.33 29.70
CA VAL A 69 -21.59 -2.11 30.52
C VAL A 69 -22.98 -1.53 30.84
N LEU A 70 -24.00 -1.74 29.98
CA LEU A 70 -25.37 -1.29 30.23
C LEU A 70 -26.15 -2.18 31.22
N HIS A 71 -25.78 -3.46 31.33
CA HIS A 71 -26.46 -4.48 32.12
C HIS A 71 -25.73 -4.84 33.42
N VAL A 72 -24.45 -4.49 33.54
CA VAL A 72 -23.65 -4.68 34.76
C VAL A 72 -24.01 -3.57 35.77
N ASN A 73 -24.48 -3.96 36.96
CA ASN A 73 -24.77 -3.05 38.08
C ASN A 73 -23.51 -2.62 38.85
N GLY A 74 -22.32 -3.07 38.43
CA GLY A 74 -21.01 -2.83 39.04
C GLY A 74 -20.08 -1.92 38.21
N SER A 75 -18.77 -2.18 38.23
CA SER A 75 -17.76 -1.36 37.55
C SER A 75 -17.82 -1.53 36.02
N LEU A 76 -17.55 -0.44 35.27
CA LEU A 76 -17.38 -0.51 33.81
C LEU A 76 -16.33 -1.56 33.38
N TYR A 77 -15.31 -1.75 34.21
CA TYR A 77 -14.15 -2.60 33.93
C TYR A 77 -14.29 -4.03 34.49
N ASP A 78 -15.42 -4.35 35.13
CA ASP A 78 -15.74 -5.75 35.44
C ASP A 78 -16.11 -6.51 34.14
N SER A 79 -16.47 -5.77 33.08
CA SER A 79 -16.50 -6.32 31.71
C SER A 79 -15.08 -6.48 31.19
N THR A 80 -14.74 -7.65 30.65
CA THR A 80 -13.35 -7.98 30.23
C THR A 80 -12.86 -7.22 29.01
N ARG A 81 -13.65 -6.30 28.45
CA ARG A 81 -13.42 -5.74 27.11
C ARG A 81 -13.59 -4.23 26.98
N PHE A 82 -14.06 -3.52 28.01
CA PHE A 82 -14.16 -2.06 27.95
C PHE A 82 -12.78 -1.40 28.17
N THR A 83 -12.33 -0.59 27.20
CA THR A 83 -11.01 0.06 27.21
C THR A 83 -11.06 1.59 27.23
N GLY A 84 -12.27 2.17 27.26
CA GLY A 84 -12.47 3.62 27.20
C GLY A 84 -12.19 4.33 28.53
N THR A 85 -12.21 5.66 28.52
CA THR A 85 -12.14 6.44 29.76
C THR A 85 -13.45 6.34 30.55
N PRO A 86 -13.44 6.59 31.88
CA PRO A 86 -14.66 6.69 32.68
C PRO A 86 -15.63 7.75 32.13
N PHE A 87 -15.11 8.89 31.67
CA PHE A 87 -15.92 9.92 31.02
C PHE A 87 -16.55 9.42 29.71
N GLY A 88 -15.80 8.67 28.89
CA GLY A 88 -16.34 8.00 27.70
C GLY A 88 -17.45 7.01 28.06
N GLY A 89 -17.23 6.23 29.13
CA GLY A 89 -18.22 5.37 29.77
C GLY A 89 -19.55 6.10 30.03
N LEU A 90 -19.45 7.23 30.74
CA LEU A 90 -20.61 8.04 31.14
C LEU A 90 -21.29 8.73 29.95
N ALA A 91 -20.50 9.39 29.08
CA ALA A 91 -21.00 10.23 28.00
C ALA A 91 -21.60 9.41 26.84
N LEU A 92 -21.08 8.20 26.59
CA LEU A 92 -21.53 7.35 25.49
C LEU A 92 -22.63 6.37 25.90
N LYS A 93 -22.86 6.14 27.21
CA LYS A 93 -23.92 5.25 27.73
C LYS A 93 -25.31 5.51 27.12
N PRO A 94 -25.78 6.76 26.95
CA PRO A 94 -27.08 7.00 26.33
C PRO A 94 -27.13 6.64 24.84
N LEU A 95 -26.01 6.86 24.13
CA LEU A 95 -25.89 6.58 22.69
C LEU A 95 -25.87 5.08 22.42
N THR A 96 -25.18 4.29 23.25
CA THR A 96 -25.12 2.84 23.10
C THR A 96 -26.45 2.16 23.41
N ARG A 97 -27.20 2.67 24.40
CA ARG A 97 -28.57 2.21 24.70
C ARG A 97 -29.55 2.45 23.55
N SER A 98 -29.47 3.60 22.89
CA SER A 98 -30.27 3.88 21.68
C SER A 98 -29.87 2.97 20.52
N ALA A 99 -28.58 2.67 20.38
CA ALA A 99 -28.06 1.81 19.33
C ALA A 99 -28.50 0.34 19.46
N GLU A 100 -28.58 -0.18 20.68
CA GLU A 100 -29.18 -1.48 21.02
C GLU A 100 -30.61 -1.58 20.52
N GLN A 101 -31.44 -0.60 20.86
CA GLN A 101 -32.86 -0.54 20.47
C GLN A 101 -33.04 -0.47 18.95
N ALA A 102 -32.09 0.16 18.23
CA ALA A 102 -32.08 0.28 16.78
C ALA A 102 -31.42 -0.92 16.05
N LEU A 103 -31.24 -2.07 16.71
CA LEU A 103 -30.71 -3.32 16.12
C LEU A 103 -29.36 -3.18 15.40
N GLY A 104 -28.53 -2.21 15.80
CA GLY A 104 -27.22 -1.92 15.19
C GLY A 104 -27.23 -1.05 13.91
N TRP A 105 -28.41 -0.77 13.34
CA TRP A 105 -28.55 0.09 12.16
C TRP A 105 -28.20 1.54 12.47
N GLY A 106 -28.75 2.08 13.57
CA GLY A 106 -28.48 3.46 14.01
C GLY A 106 -26.99 3.71 14.23
N TRP A 107 -26.28 2.73 14.82
CA TRP A 107 -24.83 2.82 15.03
C TRP A 107 -24.05 2.82 13.73
N THR A 108 -24.40 1.94 12.80
CA THR A 108 -23.72 1.79 11.51
C THR A 108 -23.87 3.08 10.70
N PHE A 109 -25.10 3.57 10.53
CA PHE A 109 -25.35 4.83 9.80
C PHE A 109 -24.77 6.05 10.52
N GLY A 110 -24.87 6.11 11.84
CA GLY A 110 -24.24 7.18 12.64
C GLY A 110 -22.72 7.21 12.45
N THR A 111 -22.06 6.06 12.47
CA THR A 111 -20.62 5.94 12.22
C THR A 111 -20.27 6.37 10.80
N LEU A 112 -21.05 5.97 9.79
CA LEU A 112 -20.84 6.42 8.41
C LEU A 112 -20.98 7.94 8.26
N LEU A 113 -21.98 8.55 8.91
CA LEU A 113 -22.16 9.99 8.93
C LEU A 113 -20.96 10.70 9.60
N LEU A 114 -20.43 10.15 10.70
CA LEU A 114 -19.21 10.66 11.34
C LEU A 114 -18.00 10.58 10.40
N VAL A 115 -17.84 9.50 9.63
CA VAL A 115 -16.77 9.40 8.62
C VAL A 115 -16.95 10.43 7.51
N VAL A 116 -18.18 10.64 7.02
CA VAL A 116 -18.47 11.66 6.01
C VAL A 116 -18.14 13.05 6.56
N ALA A 117 -18.56 13.37 7.79
CA ALA A 117 -18.25 14.64 8.45
C ALA A 117 -16.74 14.84 8.61
N LEU A 118 -16.01 13.81 9.00
CA LEU A 118 -14.55 13.83 9.12
C LEU A 118 -13.89 14.07 7.77
N GLY A 119 -14.29 13.34 6.73
CA GLY A 119 -13.76 13.48 5.37
C GLY A 119 -14.03 14.85 4.76
N LEU A 120 -15.23 15.41 4.97
CA LEU A 120 -15.57 16.77 4.55
C LEU A 120 -14.74 17.83 5.28
N THR A 121 -14.53 17.67 6.59
CA THR A 121 -13.73 18.59 7.40
C THR A 121 -12.27 18.54 6.99
N ALA A 122 -11.70 17.34 6.82
CA ALA A 122 -10.33 17.13 6.35
C ALA A 122 -10.10 17.71 4.94
N ALA A 123 -11.06 17.53 4.02
CA ALA A 123 -10.99 18.07 2.67
C ALA A 123 -11.00 19.61 2.65
N ARG A 124 -11.78 20.25 3.53
CA ARG A 124 -11.77 21.71 3.71
C ARG A 124 -10.50 22.22 4.38
N ALA A 125 -9.88 21.40 5.22
CA ALA A 125 -8.67 21.73 5.96
C ALA A 125 -7.36 21.67 5.15
N LEU A 126 -7.42 21.32 3.86
CA LEU A 126 -6.22 21.22 3.00
C LEU A 126 -5.41 22.54 2.97
N PRO A 127 -4.06 22.47 2.93
CA PRO A 127 -3.22 23.66 2.88
C PRO A 127 -3.51 24.54 1.65
N GLN A 128 -3.91 25.79 1.88
CA GLN A 128 -4.22 26.76 0.83
C GLN A 128 -2.94 27.32 0.18
N PRO A 129 -2.94 27.71 -1.11
CA PRO A 129 -4.07 27.66 -2.04
C PRO A 129 -4.27 26.25 -2.63
N VAL A 130 -5.52 25.80 -2.64
CA VAL A 130 -5.93 24.55 -3.28
C VAL A 130 -6.51 24.84 -4.67
N SER A 131 -6.10 24.10 -5.70
CA SER A 131 -6.66 24.28 -7.04
C SER A 131 -8.17 23.93 -7.05
N ARG A 132 -8.97 24.58 -7.91
CA ARG A 132 -10.41 24.27 -8.03
C ARG A 132 -10.67 22.78 -8.32
N ARG A 133 -9.79 22.14 -9.10
CA ARG A 133 -9.87 20.70 -9.39
C ARG A 133 -9.68 19.87 -8.12
N THR A 134 -8.64 20.18 -7.35
CA THR A 134 -8.33 19.50 -6.09
C THR A 134 -9.45 19.68 -5.07
N ALA A 135 -9.99 20.89 -4.91
CA ALA A 135 -11.07 21.18 -3.98
C ALA A 135 -12.35 20.37 -4.29
N LEU A 136 -12.67 20.19 -5.58
CA LEU A 136 -13.85 19.43 -6.01
C LEU A 136 -13.75 17.92 -5.80
N VAL A 137 -12.54 17.37 -5.83
CA VAL A 137 -12.30 15.91 -5.66
C VAL A 137 -11.84 15.54 -4.25
N ALA A 138 -11.39 16.50 -3.44
CA ALA A 138 -10.81 16.24 -2.12
C ALA A 138 -11.79 15.52 -1.17
N ALA A 139 -13.05 15.95 -1.13
CA ALA A 139 -14.07 15.34 -0.27
C ALA A 139 -14.34 13.87 -0.59
N PRO A 140 -14.74 13.48 -1.82
CA PRO A 140 -15.01 12.07 -2.11
C PRO A 140 -13.75 11.20 -2.02
N VAL A 141 -12.55 11.74 -2.32
CA VAL A 141 -11.28 11.03 -2.11
C VAL A 141 -11.03 10.78 -0.62
N ALA A 142 -11.15 11.81 0.23
CA ALA A 142 -10.94 11.67 1.66
C ALA A 142 -11.92 10.67 2.29
N ILE A 143 -13.20 10.73 1.92
CA ILE A 143 -14.22 9.79 2.38
C ILE A 143 -13.90 8.37 1.91
N SER A 144 -13.52 8.18 0.65
CA SER A 144 -13.15 6.85 0.12
C SER A 144 -11.93 6.26 0.82
N LEU A 145 -10.89 7.08 1.06
CA LEU A 145 -9.70 6.65 1.80
C LEU A 145 -10.03 6.30 3.25
N LEU A 146 -10.89 7.07 3.92
CA LEU A 146 -11.38 6.75 5.25
C LEU A 146 -12.13 5.42 5.24
N MET A 147 -13.10 5.22 4.33
CA MET A 147 -13.87 3.97 4.19
C MET A 147 -13.01 2.73 3.93
N LEU A 148 -11.89 2.88 3.23
CA LEU A 148 -10.94 1.78 2.96
C LEU A 148 -9.98 1.52 4.12
N SER A 149 -9.78 2.50 4.99
CA SER A 149 -8.79 2.43 6.07
C SER A 149 -9.18 1.39 7.12
N LEU A 150 -8.17 0.69 7.63
CA LEU A 150 -8.27 -0.28 8.72
C LEU A 150 -8.93 0.31 9.96
N PRO A 151 -8.61 1.55 10.41
CA PRO A 151 -9.25 2.10 11.60
C PRO A 151 -10.75 2.28 11.45
N VAL A 152 -11.24 2.75 10.30
CA VAL A 152 -12.68 2.90 10.05
C VAL A 152 -13.37 1.55 9.88
N ARG A 153 -12.74 0.63 9.15
CA ARG A 153 -13.25 -0.75 9.02
C ARG A 153 -13.38 -1.44 10.38
N ASN A 154 -12.35 -1.33 11.23
CA ASN A 154 -12.38 -1.85 12.59
C ASN A 154 -13.42 -1.11 13.42
N THR A 155 -13.57 0.21 13.27
CA THR A 155 -14.59 0.98 14.01
C THR A 155 -16.01 0.53 13.66
N LEU A 156 -16.29 0.29 12.37
CA LEU A 156 -17.59 -0.20 11.89
C LEU A 156 -17.84 -1.66 12.27
N TRP A 157 -16.81 -2.50 12.27
CA TRP A 157 -16.93 -3.91 12.62
C TRP A 157 -17.00 -4.13 14.13
N LEU A 158 -16.24 -3.38 14.92
CA LEU A 158 -16.22 -3.47 16.38
C LEU A 158 -17.35 -2.66 17.03
N GLY A 159 -17.78 -1.55 16.41
CA GLY A 159 -18.73 -0.62 17.01
C GLY A 159 -18.07 0.39 17.96
N GLN A 160 -16.89 0.89 17.60
CA GLN A 160 -16.11 1.82 18.43
C GLN A 160 -16.47 3.30 18.16
N THR A 161 -16.10 4.19 19.08
CA THR A 161 -16.38 5.65 18.99
C THR A 161 -15.14 6.50 18.68
N SER A 162 -14.04 5.85 18.29
CA SER A 162 -12.72 6.47 18.07
C SER A 162 -12.67 7.57 17.00
N ILE A 163 -13.68 7.66 16.13
CA ILE A 163 -13.81 8.73 15.14
C ILE A 163 -14.20 10.06 15.83
N ILE A 164 -14.96 10.01 16.93
CA ILE A 164 -15.50 11.18 17.61
C ILE A 164 -14.38 12.10 18.14
N PRO A 165 -13.38 11.62 18.90
CA PRO A 165 -12.29 12.48 19.39
C PRO A 165 -11.53 13.17 18.24
N VAL A 166 -11.24 12.45 17.16
CA VAL A 166 -10.54 13.00 15.99
C VAL A 166 -11.38 14.08 15.30
N LEU A 167 -12.68 13.82 15.12
CA LEU A 167 -13.61 14.78 14.53
C LEU A 167 -13.73 16.04 15.38
N LEU A 168 -13.87 15.91 16.70
CA LEU A 168 -13.95 17.04 17.63
C LEU A 168 -12.71 17.93 17.55
N VAL A 169 -11.50 17.35 17.47
CA VAL A 169 -10.27 18.11 17.30
C VAL A 169 -10.25 18.84 15.95
N LEU A 170 -10.62 18.18 14.84
CA LEU A 170 -10.68 18.83 13.54
C LEU A 170 -11.71 19.97 13.51
N LEU A 171 -12.90 19.76 14.05
CA LEU A 171 -13.91 20.82 14.16
C LEU A 171 -13.39 21.97 15.04
N GLY A 172 -12.74 21.66 16.17
CA GLY A 172 -12.09 22.63 17.04
C GLY A 172 -11.02 23.46 16.31
N CYS A 173 -10.21 22.84 15.45
CA CYS A 173 -9.15 23.54 14.73
C CYS A 173 -9.62 24.33 13.51
N PHE A 174 -10.65 23.84 12.79
CA PHE A 174 -11.02 24.32 11.45
C PHE A 174 -12.44 24.90 11.31
N ALA A 175 -13.38 24.55 12.17
CA ALA A 175 -14.80 24.94 12.05
C ALA A 175 -15.32 25.78 13.23
N ALA A 176 -14.67 25.69 14.40
CA ALA A 176 -15.11 26.38 15.61
C ALA A 176 -15.00 27.90 15.48
N HIS A 177 -16.08 28.60 15.86
CA HIS A 177 -16.13 30.05 15.89
C HIS A 177 -15.56 30.56 17.22
N GLY A 178 -14.28 30.95 17.21
CA GLY A 178 -13.58 31.50 18.37
C GLY A 178 -12.72 30.49 19.16
N GLN A 179 -11.84 31.02 20.01
CA GLN A 179 -10.86 30.20 20.74
C GLN A 179 -11.50 29.35 21.87
N ARG A 180 -12.56 29.83 22.52
CA ARG A 180 -13.20 29.10 23.64
C ARG A 180 -13.93 27.85 23.16
N THR A 181 -14.72 27.97 22.08
CA THR A 181 -15.42 26.83 21.46
C THR A 181 -14.44 25.82 20.88
N SER A 182 -13.35 26.29 20.27
CA SER A 182 -12.22 25.45 19.84
C SER A 182 -11.64 24.64 21.02
N GLY A 183 -11.35 25.32 22.13
CA GLY A 183 -10.82 24.67 23.32
C GLY A 183 -11.79 23.68 23.96
N LEU A 184 -13.09 24.00 24.03
CA LEU A 184 -14.14 23.11 24.52
C LEU A 184 -14.18 21.79 23.74
N LEU A 185 -14.23 21.86 22.40
CA LEU A 185 -14.29 20.65 21.56
C LEU A 185 -13.03 19.77 21.74
N ILE A 186 -11.84 20.38 21.76
CA ILE A 186 -10.57 19.67 21.96
C ILE A 186 -10.48 19.11 23.39
N GLY A 187 -11.01 19.82 24.39
CA GLY A 187 -11.04 19.37 25.79
C GLY A 187 -11.97 18.17 26.01
N VAL A 188 -13.15 18.16 25.38
CA VAL A 188 -14.04 16.99 25.36
C VAL A 188 -13.37 15.82 24.63
N ALA A 189 -12.71 16.08 23.49
CA ALA A 189 -11.94 15.06 22.80
C ALA A 189 -10.85 14.46 23.69
N ALA A 190 -10.14 15.30 24.45
CA ALA A 190 -9.14 14.86 25.42
C ALA A 190 -9.75 14.07 26.58
N ALA A 191 -10.97 14.38 27.03
CA ALA A 191 -11.63 13.60 28.08
C ALA A 191 -12.03 12.19 27.59
N LEU A 192 -12.34 12.06 26.29
CA LEU A 192 -12.56 10.76 25.64
C LEU A 192 -11.24 10.02 25.37
N GLN A 193 -10.19 10.75 25.02
CA GLN A 193 -8.86 10.22 24.70
C GLN A 193 -7.76 11.12 25.29
N PRO A 194 -7.24 10.82 26.51
CA PRO A 194 -6.38 11.72 27.29
C PRO A 194 -5.13 12.22 26.57
N THR A 195 -4.54 11.42 25.69
CA THR A 195 -3.35 11.80 24.93
C THR A 195 -3.57 12.99 23.99
N LEU A 196 -4.83 13.31 23.65
CA LEU A 196 -5.15 14.52 22.89
C LEU A 196 -4.93 15.82 23.69
N LEU A 197 -4.62 15.75 24.98
CA LEU A 197 -4.07 16.91 25.72
C LEU A 197 -2.77 17.45 25.10
N LEU A 198 -2.07 16.67 24.28
CA LEU A 198 -0.90 17.14 23.53
C LEU A 198 -1.24 18.28 22.55
N PHE A 199 -2.52 18.50 22.21
CA PHE A 199 -2.95 19.66 21.45
C PHE A 199 -2.89 20.97 22.25
N THR A 200 -2.94 20.93 23.57
CA THR A 200 -2.82 22.11 24.45
C THR A 200 -1.51 22.89 24.24
N PRO A 201 -0.31 22.26 24.31
CA PRO A 201 0.93 22.97 24.01
C PRO A 201 1.01 23.43 22.55
N LEU A 202 0.46 22.69 21.58
CA LEU A 202 0.36 23.17 20.20
C LEU A 202 -0.43 24.49 20.13
N LEU A 203 -1.63 24.54 20.73
CA LEU A 203 -2.46 25.74 20.77
C LEU A 203 -1.74 26.90 21.49
N TRP A 204 -1.03 26.61 22.57
CA TRP A 204 -0.26 27.60 23.32
C TRP A 204 0.85 28.24 22.47
N PHE A 205 1.72 27.43 21.86
CA PHE A 205 2.86 27.91 21.07
C PHE A 205 2.48 28.48 19.70
N THR A 206 1.25 28.29 19.27
CA THR A 206 0.67 28.88 18.05
C THR A 206 -0.13 30.16 18.32
N GLY A 207 -0.13 30.66 19.56
CA GLY A 207 -0.77 31.92 19.94
C GLY A 207 -2.26 31.80 20.31
N ARG A 208 -2.82 30.59 20.27
CA ARG A 208 -4.23 30.31 20.64
C ARG A 208 -4.35 29.99 22.14
N ARG A 209 -3.81 30.86 23.01
CA ARG A 209 -3.72 30.61 24.46
C ARG A 209 -5.07 30.43 25.14
N ARG A 210 -6.12 31.17 24.74
CA ARG A 210 -7.46 30.99 25.31
C ARG A 210 -8.05 29.63 24.95
N ALA A 211 -7.73 29.11 23.75
CA ALA A 211 -8.13 27.76 23.36
C ALA A 211 -7.39 26.71 24.18
N ALA A 212 -6.07 26.87 24.37
CA ALA A 212 -5.29 25.97 25.22
C ALA A 212 -5.82 25.90 26.67
N LEU A 213 -6.11 27.07 27.28
CA LEU A 213 -6.69 27.13 28.61
C LEU A 213 -8.08 26.48 28.66
N ALA A 214 -8.95 26.80 27.69
CA ALA A 214 -10.27 26.18 27.61
C ALA A 214 -10.19 24.66 27.42
N THR A 215 -9.24 24.14 26.62
CA THR A 215 -8.98 22.70 26.50
C THR A 215 -8.65 22.08 27.85
N GLY A 216 -7.71 22.66 28.59
CA GLY A 216 -7.31 22.17 29.91
C GLY A 216 -8.46 22.19 30.92
N VAL A 217 -9.19 23.31 31.00
CA VAL A 217 -10.35 23.46 31.91
C VAL A 217 -11.46 22.47 31.55
N THR A 218 -11.81 22.33 30.27
CA THR A 218 -12.85 21.38 29.85
C THR A 218 -12.44 19.94 30.12
N PHE A 219 -11.19 19.56 29.84
CA PHE A 219 -10.68 18.23 30.18
C PHE A 219 -10.79 17.95 31.68
N ALA A 220 -10.35 18.89 32.52
CA ALA A 220 -10.41 18.76 33.97
C ALA A 220 -11.87 18.67 34.46
N ALA A 221 -12.77 19.49 33.91
CA ALA A 221 -14.19 19.46 34.26
C ALA A 221 -14.86 18.13 33.88
N CYS A 222 -14.65 17.63 32.66
CA CYS A 222 -15.18 16.34 32.21
C CYS A 222 -14.62 15.17 33.03
N THR A 223 -13.32 15.19 33.32
CA THR A 223 -12.67 14.14 34.13
C THR A 223 -13.14 14.20 35.58
N GLY A 224 -13.26 15.40 36.17
CA GLY A 224 -13.79 15.61 37.51
C GLY A 224 -15.25 15.17 37.64
N LEU A 225 -16.07 15.42 36.61
CA LEU A 225 -17.44 14.94 36.55
C LEU A 225 -17.50 13.40 36.50
N ALA A 226 -16.58 12.75 35.78
CA ALA A 226 -16.49 11.30 35.77
C ALA A 226 -16.01 10.74 37.12
N TRP A 227 -15.07 11.40 37.81
CA TRP A 227 -14.67 11.06 39.18
C TRP A 227 -15.80 11.21 40.19
N ALA A 228 -16.64 12.25 40.05
CA ALA A 228 -17.79 12.46 40.92
C ALA A 228 -18.90 11.43 40.69
N ALA A 229 -19.17 11.08 39.43
CA ALA A 229 -20.20 10.12 39.08
C ALA A 229 -19.76 8.65 39.26
N MET A 230 -18.47 8.35 39.03
CA MET A 230 -17.92 6.99 38.99
C MET A 230 -16.53 6.93 39.66
N PRO A 231 -16.42 7.13 41.00
CA PRO A 231 -15.14 7.27 41.68
C PRO A 231 -14.25 6.01 41.58
N HIS A 232 -14.84 4.83 41.79
CA HIS A 232 -14.12 3.55 41.77
C HIS A 232 -13.53 3.24 40.39
N ASP A 233 -14.32 3.46 39.34
CA ASP A 233 -13.90 3.25 37.95
C ASP A 233 -12.83 4.26 37.52
N SER A 234 -12.96 5.49 38.01
CA SER A 234 -11.95 6.53 37.79
C SER A 234 -10.62 6.17 38.47
N TYR A 235 -10.65 5.64 39.69
CA TYR A 235 -9.45 5.12 40.36
C TYR A 235 -8.83 3.93 39.60
N ARG A 236 -9.64 2.95 39.18
CA ARG A 236 -9.18 1.80 38.40
C ARG A 236 -8.51 2.20 37.09
N TYR A 237 -9.04 3.18 36.38
CA TYR A 237 -8.48 3.63 35.09
C TYR A 237 -7.19 4.45 35.27
N TRP A 238 -7.22 5.47 36.12
CA TRP A 238 -6.13 6.44 36.25
C TRP A 238 -4.98 5.93 37.11
N VAL A 239 -5.28 5.20 38.18
CA VAL A 239 -4.29 4.76 39.17
C VAL A 239 -3.89 3.31 38.92
N HIS A 240 -4.84 2.38 38.88
CA HIS A 240 -4.52 0.95 38.80
C HIS A 240 -4.01 0.54 37.40
N HIS A 241 -4.70 0.95 36.34
CA HIS A 241 -4.31 0.67 34.95
C HIS A 241 -3.51 1.81 34.30
N MET A 242 -2.98 2.78 35.06
CA MET A 242 -2.17 3.92 34.57
C MET A 242 -2.58 4.43 33.17
N ALA A 243 -3.81 4.95 33.06
CA ALA A 243 -4.44 5.40 31.81
C ALA A 243 -4.79 4.28 30.80
N GLY A 244 -5.22 3.13 31.32
CA GLY A 244 -5.81 2.03 30.55
C GLY A 244 -4.84 1.00 29.99
N VAL A 245 -3.60 0.94 30.50
CA VAL A 245 -2.66 -0.16 30.27
C VAL A 245 -3.24 -1.46 30.81
N GLY A 246 -3.31 -2.51 29.97
CA GLY A 246 -3.82 -3.83 30.35
C GLY A 246 -5.35 -3.96 30.28
N LEU A 247 -6.10 -2.89 30.00
CA LEU A 247 -7.54 -2.98 29.75
C LEU A 247 -7.80 -3.55 28.35
N GLY A 248 -8.69 -4.54 28.25
CA GLY A 248 -9.12 -5.16 26.98
C GLY A 248 -8.14 -6.17 26.37
N GLY A 249 -6.98 -6.40 27.00
CA GLY A 249 -6.02 -7.42 26.60
C GLY A 249 -4.59 -7.12 27.03
N PRO A 250 -3.65 -8.04 26.73
CA PRO A 250 -2.23 -7.84 26.98
C PRO A 250 -1.69 -6.58 26.30
N ALA A 251 -0.80 -5.84 26.97
CA ALA A 251 -0.27 -4.59 26.45
C ALA A 251 0.69 -4.76 25.26
N ASP A 252 1.23 -5.97 25.05
CA ASP A 252 2.08 -6.36 23.93
C ASP A 252 1.29 -6.84 22.69
N ASP A 253 -0.05 -6.95 22.79
CA ASP A 253 -0.92 -7.39 21.70
C ASP A 253 -0.73 -6.55 20.41
N LEU A 254 -0.81 -7.21 19.24
CA LEU A 254 -0.69 -6.57 17.92
C LEU A 254 -1.77 -5.50 17.66
N ALA A 255 -2.89 -5.55 18.37
CA ALA A 255 -3.90 -4.51 18.36
C ALA A 255 -3.41 -3.21 19.01
N ASN A 256 -2.46 -3.29 19.96
CA ASN A 256 -1.83 -2.13 20.58
C ASN A 256 -0.66 -1.60 19.71
N GLN A 257 -0.95 -0.50 19.01
CA GLN A 257 -0.05 0.22 18.13
C GLN A 257 0.48 1.49 18.83
N SER A 258 1.02 1.34 20.04
CA SER A 258 1.74 2.38 20.78
C SER A 258 3.24 2.12 20.89
N LEU A 259 4.02 3.12 21.30
CA LEU A 259 5.45 2.94 21.61
C LEU A 259 5.66 1.95 22.76
N HIS A 260 4.82 2.01 23.78
CA HIS A 260 4.86 1.08 24.91
C HIS A 260 4.65 -0.37 24.44
N GLY A 261 3.58 -0.64 23.68
CA GLY A 261 3.35 -1.99 23.12
C GLY A 261 4.48 -2.46 22.20
N ALA A 262 5.10 -1.55 21.45
CA ALA A 262 6.26 -1.88 20.63
C ALA A 262 7.49 -2.28 21.46
N LEU A 263 7.75 -1.63 22.60
CA LEU A 263 8.86 -1.97 23.50
C LEU A 263 8.62 -3.33 24.17
N LEU A 264 7.39 -3.60 24.61
CA LEU A 264 7.02 -4.90 25.20
C LEU A 264 7.21 -6.05 24.18
N ARG A 265 6.81 -5.85 22.92
CA ARG A 265 7.05 -6.83 21.83
C ARG A 265 8.52 -7.06 21.50
N LEU A 266 9.42 -6.17 21.92
CA LEU A 266 10.87 -6.36 21.83
C LEU A 266 11.43 -7.14 23.03
N GLY A 267 10.57 -7.56 23.97
CA GLY A 267 10.95 -8.30 25.18
C GLY A 267 11.39 -7.41 26.35
N LEU A 268 11.26 -6.09 26.24
CA LEU A 268 11.60 -5.16 27.32
C LEU A 268 10.45 -5.13 28.34
N ASN A 269 10.75 -5.33 29.62
CA ASN A 269 9.78 -5.30 30.71
C ASN A 269 10.40 -4.67 31.97
N GLY A 270 9.57 -4.18 32.89
CA GLY A 270 10.01 -3.65 34.18
C GLY A 270 10.57 -2.21 34.12
N PRO A 271 11.44 -1.80 35.06
CA PRO A 271 11.86 -0.39 35.20
C PRO A 271 12.55 0.19 33.96
N LEU A 272 13.31 -0.65 33.23
CA LEU A 272 13.98 -0.23 31.99
C LEU A 272 12.98 0.11 30.89
N GLU A 273 11.94 -0.71 30.74
CA GLU A 273 10.86 -0.45 29.76
C GLU A 273 10.18 0.88 30.08
N VAL A 274 9.77 1.10 31.32
CA VAL A 274 9.14 2.35 31.75
C VAL A 274 10.05 3.56 31.50
N ALA A 275 11.34 3.46 31.86
CA ALA A 275 12.30 4.53 31.64
C ALA A 275 12.49 4.84 30.14
N LEU A 276 12.58 3.81 29.29
CA LEU A 276 12.67 3.97 27.84
C LEU A 276 11.39 4.54 27.25
N PHE A 277 10.23 4.05 27.66
CA PHE A 277 8.94 4.56 27.21
C PHE A 277 8.77 6.05 27.54
N LEU A 278 9.06 6.46 28.79
CA LEU A 278 8.94 7.86 29.21
C LEU A 278 9.96 8.75 28.50
N SER A 279 11.22 8.32 28.38
CA SER A 279 12.28 9.12 27.74
C SER A 279 12.07 9.26 26.23
N LEU A 280 11.80 8.16 25.51
CA LEU A 280 11.49 8.18 24.09
C LEU A 280 10.16 8.88 23.82
N GLY A 281 9.14 8.66 24.65
CA GLY A 281 7.85 9.35 24.57
C GLY A 281 8.00 10.86 24.71
N ALA A 282 8.78 11.33 25.68
CA ALA A 282 9.11 12.74 25.85
C ALA A 282 9.87 13.30 24.64
N ALA A 283 10.87 12.57 24.13
CA ALA A 283 11.61 12.97 22.94
C ALA A 283 10.69 13.10 21.71
N VAL A 284 9.79 12.14 21.48
CA VAL A 284 8.79 12.17 20.41
C VAL A 284 7.86 13.36 20.57
N ALA A 285 7.32 13.59 21.78
CA ALA A 285 6.43 14.71 22.06
C ALA A 285 7.09 16.06 21.77
N VAL A 286 8.32 16.28 22.25
CA VAL A 286 9.08 17.52 22.04
C VAL A 286 9.40 17.74 20.56
N LEU A 287 9.94 16.72 19.88
CA LEU A 287 10.29 16.82 18.45
C LEU A 287 9.06 17.06 17.59
N ALA A 288 7.97 16.31 17.83
CA ALA A 288 6.74 16.45 17.08
C ALA A 288 6.08 17.81 17.31
N LEU A 289 6.03 18.31 18.55
CA LEU A 289 5.49 19.65 18.85
C LEU A 289 6.32 20.76 18.18
N ARG A 290 7.65 20.71 18.25
CA ARG A 290 8.52 21.67 17.55
C ARG A 290 8.24 21.67 16.04
N ARG A 291 8.10 20.49 15.44
CA ARG A 291 7.78 20.33 14.02
C ARG A 291 6.37 20.82 13.69
N ALA A 292 5.36 20.47 14.50
CA ALA A 292 3.99 20.90 14.31
C ALA A 292 3.84 22.42 14.40
N VAL A 293 4.48 23.07 15.37
CA VAL A 293 4.51 24.54 15.48
C VAL A 293 5.18 25.18 14.25
N ARG A 294 6.26 24.59 13.74
CA ARG A 294 6.91 25.04 12.50
C ARG A 294 5.96 24.96 11.30
N TYR A 295 5.27 23.84 11.10
CA TYR A 295 4.33 23.69 9.98
C TYR A 295 3.06 24.55 10.15
N PHE A 296 2.63 24.80 11.38
CA PHE A 296 1.57 25.77 11.65
C PHE A 296 1.97 27.17 11.18
N ARG A 297 3.15 27.64 11.59
CA ARG A 297 3.69 28.96 11.19
C ARG A 297 3.92 29.07 9.69
N ASP A 298 4.23 27.96 9.05
CA ASP A 298 4.34 27.85 7.59
C ASP A 298 2.97 27.85 6.87
N GLY A 299 1.85 27.88 7.59
CA GLY A 299 0.50 27.91 7.04
C GLY A 299 -0.04 26.54 6.63
N GLN A 300 0.45 25.46 7.23
CA GLN A 300 0.03 24.07 7.01
C GLN A 300 -0.62 23.49 8.27
N LEU A 301 -1.72 24.10 8.75
CA LEU A 301 -2.39 23.71 10.01
C LEU A 301 -2.83 22.24 10.03
N LEU A 302 -3.36 21.69 8.93
CA LEU A 302 -3.76 20.27 8.89
C LEU A 302 -2.57 19.33 9.09
N LEU A 303 -1.42 19.66 8.52
CA LEU A 303 -0.19 18.88 8.73
C LEU A 303 0.29 18.99 10.17
N ALA A 304 0.22 20.19 10.78
CA ALA A 304 0.55 20.39 12.19
C ALA A 304 -0.35 19.54 13.10
N VAL A 305 -1.66 19.56 12.86
CA VAL A 305 -2.64 18.76 13.60
C VAL A 305 -2.40 17.26 13.42
N ALA A 306 -2.12 16.80 12.20
CA ALA A 306 -1.82 15.40 11.93
C ALA A 306 -0.53 14.93 12.62
N ILE A 307 0.53 15.75 12.62
CA ILE A 307 1.79 15.46 13.33
C ILE A 307 1.56 15.34 14.84
N THR A 308 0.82 16.28 15.43
CA THR A 308 0.47 16.22 16.86
C THR A 308 -0.38 14.99 17.19
N GLY A 309 -1.35 14.65 16.34
CA GLY A 309 -2.15 13.43 16.49
C GLY A 309 -1.33 12.14 16.39
N CYS A 310 -0.39 12.07 15.43
CA CYS A 310 0.53 10.93 15.31
C CYS A 310 1.41 10.80 16.56
N ALA A 311 1.87 11.92 17.13
CA ALA A 311 2.62 11.90 18.38
C ALA A 311 1.76 11.47 19.58
N ALA A 312 0.52 11.95 19.68
CA ALA A 312 -0.42 11.54 20.73
C ALA A 312 -0.69 10.02 20.69
N LEU A 313 -0.76 9.44 19.50
CA LEU A 313 -0.87 7.99 19.32
C LEU A 313 0.39 7.26 19.82
N VAL A 314 1.57 7.67 19.36
CA VAL A 314 2.84 7.00 19.68
C VAL A 314 3.15 7.07 21.18
N VAL A 315 2.92 8.21 21.81
CA VAL A 315 3.21 8.45 23.23
C VAL A 315 2.14 7.86 24.16
N SER A 316 1.02 7.37 23.61
CA SER A 316 -0.02 6.72 24.41
C SER A 316 0.51 5.46 25.08
N PRO A 317 0.12 5.15 26.33
CA PRO A 317 0.42 3.85 26.92
C PRO A 317 -0.25 2.71 26.13
N THR A 318 -1.48 2.93 25.67
CA THR A 318 -2.22 2.02 24.78
C THR A 318 -2.82 2.81 23.61
N ALA A 319 -2.65 2.31 22.39
CA ALA A 319 -3.19 2.91 21.18
C ALA A 319 -3.75 1.83 20.25
N TRP A 320 -5.03 1.56 20.36
CA TRP A 320 -5.68 0.51 19.58
C TRP A 320 -5.77 0.84 18.09
N GLN A 321 -5.87 -0.19 17.25
CA GLN A 321 -5.92 -0.03 15.78
C GLN A 321 -7.01 0.95 15.29
N HIS A 322 -8.13 1.05 16.00
CA HIS A 322 -9.22 1.96 15.65
C HIS A 322 -8.90 3.45 15.91
N GLN A 323 -7.78 3.78 16.56
CA GLN A 323 -7.34 5.16 16.87
C GLN A 323 -6.31 5.71 15.87
N LEU A 324 -5.92 4.94 14.86
CA LEU A 324 -4.80 5.26 13.94
C LEU A 324 -5.16 6.28 12.84
N LEU A 325 -6.34 6.90 12.90
CA LEU A 325 -6.84 7.86 11.90
C LEU A 325 -5.91 9.06 11.68
N TRP A 326 -5.12 9.44 12.67
CA TRP A 326 -4.16 10.54 12.58
C TRP A 326 -3.11 10.35 11.48
N VAL A 327 -2.70 9.11 11.21
CA VAL A 327 -1.72 8.81 10.15
C VAL A 327 -2.31 9.16 8.79
N LEU A 328 -3.60 8.86 8.56
CA LEU A 328 -4.29 9.21 7.31
C LEU A 328 -4.45 10.73 7.13
N LEU A 329 -4.62 11.49 8.21
CA LEU A 329 -4.68 12.96 8.15
C LEU A 329 -3.33 13.58 7.74
N ALA A 330 -2.23 12.83 7.82
CA ALA A 330 -0.92 13.29 7.37
C ALA A 330 -0.69 13.16 5.84
N VAL A 331 -1.60 12.51 5.09
CA VAL A 331 -1.51 12.34 3.62
C VAL A 331 -1.19 13.64 2.85
N PRO A 332 -1.74 14.82 3.19
CA PRO A 332 -1.44 16.07 2.47
C PRO A 332 0.01 16.54 2.57
N GLY A 333 0.80 15.97 3.48
CA GLY A 333 2.22 16.26 3.65
C GLY A 333 3.01 15.98 2.37
N ARG A 334 3.72 16.99 1.85
CA ARG A 334 4.51 16.87 0.62
C ARG A 334 5.95 16.51 0.93
N VAL A 335 6.48 15.48 0.28
CA VAL A 335 7.88 15.03 0.45
C VAL A 335 8.62 15.08 -0.88
N GLY A 336 9.91 15.37 -0.80
CA GLY A 336 10.85 15.31 -1.93
C GLY A 336 10.71 16.43 -2.96
N ARG A 337 11.80 16.70 -3.70
CA ARG A 337 11.86 17.84 -4.64
C ARG A 337 11.24 17.50 -6.00
N ARG A 338 11.27 16.23 -6.41
CA ARG A 338 10.80 15.76 -7.73
C ARG A 338 9.30 15.50 -7.71
N ALA A 339 8.67 15.59 -8.87
CA ALA A 339 7.24 15.28 -8.99
C ALA A 339 6.94 13.81 -8.66
N SER A 340 7.85 12.88 -8.96
CA SER A 340 7.74 11.47 -8.58
C SER A 340 7.75 11.23 -7.07
N ASP A 341 8.51 12.04 -6.32
CA ASP A 341 8.66 11.86 -4.87
C ASP A 341 7.39 12.26 -4.10
N ARG A 342 6.51 13.04 -4.74
CA ARG A 342 5.25 13.51 -4.13
C ARG A 342 4.29 12.40 -3.79
N TYR A 343 4.40 11.26 -4.46
CA TYR A 343 3.55 10.11 -4.24
C TYR A 343 4.05 9.22 -3.11
N VAL A 344 5.33 9.32 -2.72
CA VAL A 344 5.95 8.42 -1.74
C VAL A 344 5.15 8.40 -0.45
N TRP A 345 4.98 9.56 0.17
CA TRP A 345 4.31 9.66 1.45
C TRP A 345 2.81 9.29 1.40
N PRO A 346 1.99 9.85 0.49
CA PRO A 346 0.60 9.44 0.34
C PRO A 346 0.44 7.93 0.08
N VAL A 347 1.26 7.34 -0.80
CA VAL A 347 1.17 5.91 -1.11
C VAL A 347 1.56 5.08 0.11
N THR A 348 2.65 5.41 0.81
CA THR A 348 3.04 4.71 2.05
C THR A 348 1.92 4.77 3.08
N VAL A 349 1.36 5.94 3.35
CA VAL A 349 0.26 6.09 4.32
C VAL A 349 -0.96 5.27 3.90
N VAL A 350 -1.38 5.36 2.63
CA VAL A 350 -2.55 4.60 2.15
C VAL A 350 -2.31 3.10 2.27
N LEU A 351 -1.14 2.59 1.88
CA LEU A 351 -0.85 1.16 1.99
C LEU A 351 -0.83 0.70 3.44
N VAL A 352 -0.13 1.41 4.33
CA VAL A 352 -0.06 1.09 5.78
C VAL A 352 -1.43 1.17 6.45
N MET A 353 -2.29 2.09 6.01
CA MET A 353 -3.64 2.24 6.55
C MET A 353 -4.66 1.28 5.96
N THR A 354 -4.41 0.62 4.81
CA THR A 354 -5.44 -0.18 4.12
C THR A 354 -5.10 -1.66 4.01
N LEU A 355 -3.81 -1.99 3.92
CA LEU A 355 -3.35 -3.36 3.73
C LEU A 355 -2.83 -3.96 5.05
N PRO A 356 -3.05 -5.27 5.29
CA PRO A 356 -2.41 -5.97 6.39
C PRO A 356 -0.89 -5.89 6.31
N ALA A 357 -0.21 -5.82 7.45
CA ALA A 357 1.25 -5.69 7.52
C ALA A 357 2.00 -6.80 6.76
N LYS A 358 1.46 -8.03 6.78
CA LYS A 358 1.99 -9.19 6.00
C LYS A 358 2.02 -8.94 4.49
N MET A 359 1.18 -8.07 3.96
CA MET A 359 1.22 -7.67 2.54
C MET A 359 2.25 -6.58 2.24
N ILE A 360 2.75 -5.87 3.25
CA ILE A 360 3.69 -4.74 3.09
C ILE A 360 5.12 -5.20 3.36
N LEU A 361 5.31 -6.12 4.29
CA LEU A 361 6.63 -6.66 4.63
C LEU A 361 6.66 -8.19 4.50
N PRO A 362 7.79 -8.78 4.06
CA PRO A 362 7.99 -10.23 4.00
C PRO A 362 7.77 -10.92 5.36
N ASP A 363 7.37 -12.19 5.31
CA ASP A 363 7.26 -13.04 6.49
C ASP A 363 8.61 -13.69 6.78
N MET A 364 9.52 -12.93 7.39
CA MET A 364 10.85 -13.38 7.79
C MET A 364 11.06 -13.06 9.26
N ALA A 365 11.65 -13.98 10.02
CA ALA A 365 11.88 -13.80 11.46
C ALA A 365 12.61 -12.49 11.78
N SER A 366 13.57 -12.08 10.93
CA SER A 366 14.31 -10.83 11.06
C SER A 366 13.47 -9.56 10.84
N LEU A 367 12.31 -9.65 10.19
CA LEU A 367 11.42 -8.53 9.89
C LEU A 367 10.13 -8.55 10.70
N THR A 368 9.89 -9.56 11.55
CA THR A 368 8.67 -9.69 12.35
C THR A 368 8.41 -8.44 13.20
N SER A 369 9.43 -7.98 13.95
CA SER A 369 9.30 -6.77 14.78
C SER A 369 9.00 -5.52 13.95
N LEU A 370 9.56 -5.40 12.74
CA LEU A 370 9.27 -4.27 11.84
C LEU A 370 7.84 -4.34 11.30
N ARG A 371 7.41 -5.53 10.91
CA ARG A 371 6.08 -5.80 10.35
C ARG A 371 4.98 -5.50 11.36
N ASP A 372 5.14 -6.01 12.56
CA ASP A 372 4.10 -5.94 13.59
C ASP A 372 3.92 -4.50 14.13
N ASN A 373 4.94 -3.66 13.94
CA ASN A 373 4.94 -2.25 14.33
C ASN A 373 4.84 -1.28 13.13
N VAL A 374 4.55 -1.76 11.91
CA VAL A 374 4.62 -0.93 10.68
C VAL A 374 3.77 0.35 10.77
N VAL A 375 2.63 0.28 11.47
CA VAL A 375 1.75 1.44 11.60
C VAL A 375 2.26 2.44 12.62
N VAL A 376 2.73 1.98 13.79
CA VAL A 376 3.42 2.83 14.78
C VAL A 376 4.62 3.50 14.17
N LEU A 377 5.40 2.77 13.37
CA LEU A 377 6.58 3.31 12.69
C LEU A 377 6.20 4.38 11.66
N ALA A 378 5.08 4.24 10.94
CA ALA A 378 4.58 5.28 10.07
C ALA A 378 4.13 6.53 10.85
N ALA A 379 3.46 6.36 11.99
CA ALA A 379 3.06 7.46 12.87
C ALA A 379 4.28 8.17 13.47
N LEU A 380 5.25 7.40 13.98
CA LEU A 380 6.53 7.90 14.50
C LEU A 380 7.30 8.65 13.41
N ALA A 381 7.41 8.09 12.21
CA ALA A 381 8.07 8.73 11.08
C ALA A 381 7.38 10.06 10.71
N ALA A 382 6.04 10.09 10.64
CA ALA A 382 5.30 11.33 10.42
C ALA A 382 5.63 12.37 11.51
N ALA A 383 5.63 11.94 12.77
CA ALA A 383 5.80 12.77 13.96
C ALA A 383 7.23 13.31 14.11
N THR A 384 8.27 12.56 13.77
CA THR A 384 9.67 12.94 14.04
C THR A 384 10.58 13.06 12.80
N ALA A 385 10.44 12.21 11.79
CA ALA A 385 11.50 12.00 10.79
C ALA A 385 11.18 12.49 9.36
N VAL A 386 9.93 12.40 8.89
CA VAL A 386 9.60 12.62 7.48
C VAL A 386 9.86 14.09 7.08
N PRO A 387 10.69 14.39 6.07
CA PRO A 387 11.03 15.77 5.74
C PRO A 387 9.94 16.42 4.88
N PHE A 388 8.81 16.79 5.49
CA PHE A 388 7.77 17.53 4.79
C PHE A 388 8.28 18.90 4.33
N LEU A 389 7.95 19.25 3.10
CA LEU A 389 8.38 20.51 2.51
C LEU A 389 7.63 21.68 3.14
N SER A 390 8.39 22.71 3.51
CA SER A 390 7.84 24.03 3.85
C SER A 390 7.29 24.71 2.59
N ARG A 391 6.23 25.51 2.77
CA ARG A 391 5.59 26.33 1.74
C ARG A 391 6.51 27.42 1.19
N THR A 392 7.55 27.78 1.93
CA THR A 392 8.62 28.71 1.48
C THR A 392 9.58 28.05 0.49
N SER A 393 9.60 26.71 0.40
CA SER A 393 10.45 26.02 -0.57
C SER A 393 10.01 26.33 -2.01
N PRO A 394 10.93 26.65 -2.93
CA PRO A 394 10.58 26.85 -4.35
C PRO A 394 9.94 25.58 -4.95
N TYR A 395 10.30 24.42 -4.44
CA TYR A 395 9.77 23.14 -4.87
C TYR A 395 8.37 22.85 -4.31
N TYR A 396 7.83 23.60 -3.36
CA TYR A 396 6.54 23.26 -2.75
C TYR A 396 5.42 23.22 -3.78
N ARG A 397 5.33 24.26 -4.62
CA ARG A 397 4.32 24.40 -5.69
C ARG A 397 4.78 23.80 -7.01
N SER A 398 6.05 24.01 -7.36
CA SER A 398 6.63 23.61 -8.65
C SER A 398 7.68 22.54 -8.42
N PRO A 399 7.28 21.26 -8.28
CA PRO A 399 8.24 20.17 -8.17
C PRO A 399 9.07 20.07 -9.45
N LEU A 400 10.31 19.56 -9.34
CA LEU A 400 11.11 19.26 -10.51
C LEU A 400 10.33 18.27 -11.41
N PRO A 401 10.05 18.63 -12.68
CA PRO A 401 9.23 17.81 -13.54
C PRO A 401 9.94 16.48 -13.84
N VAL A 402 9.14 15.45 -14.08
CA VAL A 402 9.66 14.18 -14.59
C VAL A 402 10.11 14.40 -16.03
N ALA A 403 11.35 14.05 -16.35
CA ALA A 403 11.83 14.13 -17.73
C ALA A 403 11.23 12.96 -18.52
N TYR A 404 10.56 13.28 -19.63
CA TYR A 404 9.96 12.32 -20.54
C TYR A 404 10.72 12.30 -21.86
N ALA A 405 10.86 11.12 -22.46
CA ALA A 405 11.34 11.03 -23.83
C ALA A 405 10.30 11.65 -24.80
N PRO A 406 10.73 12.23 -25.94
CA PRO A 406 9.82 12.77 -26.94
C PRO A 406 8.82 11.69 -27.40
N ALA A 407 7.60 12.10 -27.75
CA ALA A 407 6.61 11.18 -28.29
C ALA A 407 7.11 10.65 -29.64
N VAL A 408 7.03 9.34 -29.84
CA VAL A 408 7.37 8.72 -31.13
C VAL A 408 6.07 8.54 -31.92
N PRO A 409 6.03 8.93 -33.20
CA PRO A 409 4.89 8.61 -34.05
C PRO A 409 4.73 7.08 -34.13
N ALA A 410 3.51 6.59 -33.94
CA ALA A 410 3.24 5.17 -34.04
C ALA A 410 3.60 4.70 -35.46
N ARG A 411 4.46 3.69 -35.58
CA ARG A 411 4.83 3.07 -36.88
C ARG A 411 3.60 2.47 -37.59
N TRP A 412 2.52 2.22 -36.84
CA TRP A 412 1.27 1.64 -37.29
C TRP A 412 0.14 2.67 -37.06
N ARG A 413 -0.47 3.18 -38.14
CA ARG A 413 -1.50 4.24 -38.09
C ARG A 413 -2.73 3.90 -37.23
N HIS A 414 -3.01 2.61 -37.02
CA HIS A 414 -4.22 2.14 -36.33
C HIS A 414 -3.99 1.65 -34.90
N VAL A 415 -2.75 1.65 -34.42
CA VAL A 415 -2.44 1.22 -33.05
C VAL A 415 -2.27 2.45 -32.18
N PRO A 416 -3.26 2.80 -31.33
CA PRO A 416 -3.12 3.93 -30.44
C PRO A 416 -2.04 3.61 -29.41
N LEU A 417 -0.85 4.21 -29.54
CA LEU A 417 0.07 4.34 -28.41
C LEU A 417 -0.74 5.01 -27.31
N VAL A 418 -1.02 4.32 -26.20
CA VAL A 418 -1.77 4.88 -25.09
C VAL A 418 -0.97 6.07 -24.55
N PRO A 419 -1.35 7.35 -24.80
CA PRO A 419 -0.46 8.50 -24.55
C PRO A 419 -0.18 8.77 -23.07
N ALA A 420 -0.83 7.99 -22.19
CA ALA A 420 -0.77 8.13 -20.74
C ALA A 420 0.52 7.54 -20.14
N LEU A 421 1.12 6.50 -20.75
CA LEU A 421 2.32 5.83 -20.25
C LEU A 421 3.58 6.38 -20.93
N ARG A 422 3.76 7.71 -20.84
CA ARG A 422 4.93 8.39 -21.40
C ARG A 422 6.23 7.81 -20.82
N ARG A 423 7.25 7.66 -21.67
CA ARG A 423 8.57 7.14 -21.30
C ARG A 423 9.28 8.08 -20.34
N VAL A 424 9.42 7.66 -19.09
CA VAL A 424 10.14 8.41 -18.06
C VAL A 424 11.64 8.10 -18.13
N LEU A 425 12.47 9.13 -18.23
CA LEU A 425 13.93 9.00 -18.29
C LEU A 425 14.58 9.02 -16.90
N THR A 426 13.88 9.59 -15.91
CA THR A 426 14.40 9.74 -14.55
C THR A 426 14.25 8.47 -13.72
N ARG A 427 15.19 8.27 -12.80
CA ARG A 427 15.12 7.20 -11.79
C ARG A 427 13.81 7.22 -11.02
N PRO A 428 13.11 6.06 -10.90
CA PRO A 428 11.97 5.96 -10.00
C PRO A 428 12.41 6.17 -8.55
N ASN A 429 11.43 6.43 -7.68
CA ASN A 429 11.69 6.45 -6.25
C ASN A 429 11.77 5.01 -5.75
N LEU A 430 12.87 4.64 -5.10
CA LEU A 430 13.11 3.27 -4.65
C LEU A 430 11.99 2.73 -3.75
N LEU A 431 11.50 3.53 -2.82
CA LEU A 431 10.45 3.09 -1.89
C LEU A 431 9.15 2.77 -2.63
N LEU A 432 8.79 3.56 -3.65
CA LEU A 432 7.61 3.27 -4.48
C LEU A 432 7.80 1.98 -5.30
N GLU A 433 9.00 1.72 -5.81
CA GLU A 433 9.29 0.48 -6.54
C GLU A 433 9.23 -0.75 -5.62
N LEU A 434 9.80 -0.66 -4.41
CA LEU A 434 9.72 -1.73 -3.41
C LEU A 434 8.28 -1.99 -2.96
N LEU A 435 7.50 -0.94 -2.72
CA LEU A 435 6.08 -1.07 -2.37
C LEU A 435 5.27 -1.66 -3.54
N LEU A 436 5.53 -1.23 -4.78
CA LEU A 436 4.89 -1.80 -5.96
C LEU A 436 5.21 -3.29 -6.09
N LEU A 437 6.48 -3.67 -5.97
CA LEU A 437 6.91 -5.07 -6.02
C LEU A 437 6.21 -5.88 -4.94
N ARG A 438 6.16 -5.37 -3.69
CA ARG A 438 5.52 -6.08 -2.59
C ARG A 438 4.02 -6.25 -2.81
N VAL A 439 3.30 -5.18 -3.17
CA VAL A 439 1.84 -5.26 -3.40
C VAL A 439 1.54 -6.19 -4.57
N THR A 440 2.34 -6.14 -5.64
CA THR A 440 2.22 -7.05 -6.79
C THR A 440 2.48 -8.49 -6.40
N TYR A 441 3.51 -8.76 -5.59
CA TYR A 441 3.80 -10.09 -5.06
C TYR A 441 2.68 -10.61 -4.15
N ALA A 442 2.13 -9.76 -3.28
CA ALA A 442 1.00 -10.14 -2.41
C ALA A 442 -0.25 -10.48 -3.23
N ALA A 443 -0.54 -9.69 -4.28
CA ALA A 443 -1.63 -9.97 -5.21
C ALA A 443 -1.39 -11.27 -5.99
N TYR A 444 -0.18 -11.45 -6.52
CA TYR A 444 0.27 -12.67 -7.20
C TYR A 444 0.07 -13.91 -6.32
N SER A 445 0.53 -13.84 -5.06
CA SER A 445 0.40 -14.95 -4.10
C SER A 445 -1.06 -15.32 -3.82
N LYS A 446 -1.95 -14.32 -3.69
CA LYS A 446 -3.39 -14.55 -3.51
C LYS A 446 -4.07 -15.17 -4.72
N VAL A 447 -3.82 -14.64 -5.92
CA VAL A 447 -4.41 -15.18 -7.16
C VAL A 447 -3.94 -16.61 -7.36
N ARG A 448 -2.66 -16.87 -7.09
CA ARG A 448 -2.08 -18.22 -7.15
C ARG A 448 -2.76 -19.19 -6.18
N LEU A 449 -3.00 -18.79 -4.92
CA LEU A 449 -3.70 -19.63 -3.95
C LEU A 449 -5.16 -19.92 -4.35
N ALA A 450 -5.82 -18.94 -4.98
CA ALA A 450 -7.17 -19.13 -5.51
C ALA A 450 -7.20 -20.06 -6.73
N ALA A 451 -6.15 -20.05 -7.56
CA ALA A 451 -6.03 -20.90 -8.75
C ALA A 451 -6.07 -22.40 -8.43
N THR A 452 -5.51 -22.81 -7.28
CA THR A 452 -5.43 -24.22 -6.89
C THR A 452 -6.64 -24.69 -6.08
N GLY A 453 -7.80 -23.99 -6.15
CA GLY A 453 -8.99 -24.40 -5.39
C GLY A 453 -8.85 -24.30 -3.86
N GLY A 454 -7.86 -23.55 -3.36
CA GLY A 454 -7.62 -23.36 -1.92
C GLY A 454 -6.68 -24.37 -1.25
N SER A 455 -6.26 -25.44 -1.94
CA SER A 455 -5.22 -26.37 -1.46
C SER A 455 -4.37 -26.95 -2.61
N ASN A 456 -3.14 -27.40 -2.35
CA ASN A 456 -2.32 -28.05 -3.39
C ASN A 456 -2.91 -29.40 -3.87
N SER A 457 -3.83 -30.00 -3.12
CA SER A 457 -4.42 -31.30 -3.44
C SER A 457 -5.64 -31.22 -4.37
N ALA A 458 -6.41 -30.13 -4.32
CA ALA A 458 -7.66 -30.00 -5.08
C ALA A 458 -7.43 -29.88 -6.60
N GLY A 459 -6.31 -29.30 -7.04
CA GLY A 459 -5.95 -29.13 -8.45
C GLY A 459 -5.00 -30.19 -9.04
N ARG A 460 -4.64 -31.21 -8.26
CA ARG A 460 -3.59 -32.17 -8.64
C ARG A 460 -3.96 -33.02 -9.87
N ALA A 461 -5.15 -33.61 -9.86
CA ALA A 461 -5.57 -34.52 -10.93
C ALA A 461 -5.63 -33.83 -12.30
N GLU A 462 -6.16 -32.59 -12.33
CA GLU A 462 -6.18 -31.74 -13.52
C GLU A 462 -4.77 -31.39 -13.99
N ALA A 463 -3.88 -31.03 -13.06
CA ALA A 463 -2.50 -30.70 -13.39
C ALA A 463 -1.71 -31.90 -13.94
N GLU A 464 -1.91 -33.10 -13.40
CA GLU A 464 -1.30 -34.34 -13.92
C GLU A 464 -1.83 -34.68 -15.31
N GLU A 465 -3.12 -34.47 -15.56
CA GLU A 465 -3.72 -34.67 -16.89
C GLU A 465 -3.12 -33.72 -17.92
N HIS A 466 -3.03 -32.43 -17.61
CA HIS A 466 -2.29 -31.48 -18.45
C HIS A 466 -0.82 -31.88 -18.63
N GLY A 467 -0.21 -32.51 -17.62
CA GLY A 467 1.16 -33.06 -17.67
C GLY A 467 1.29 -34.15 -18.73
N ARG A 468 0.32 -35.07 -18.79
CA ARG A 468 0.27 -36.10 -19.85
C ARG A 468 0.10 -35.48 -21.23
N GLN A 469 -0.80 -34.51 -21.36
CA GLN A 469 -1.04 -33.82 -22.64
C GLN A 469 0.22 -33.14 -23.18
N ILE A 470 0.98 -32.46 -22.32
CA ILE A 470 2.26 -31.84 -22.70
C ILE A 470 3.30 -32.90 -23.06
N HIS A 471 3.41 -33.97 -22.27
CA HIS A 471 4.33 -35.07 -22.56
C HIS A 471 4.02 -35.75 -23.91
N ASP A 472 2.76 -36.04 -24.19
CA ASP A 472 2.32 -36.64 -25.46
C ASP A 472 2.63 -35.72 -26.65
N LEU A 473 2.45 -34.41 -26.48
CA LEU A 473 2.80 -33.41 -27.48
C LEU A 473 4.32 -33.34 -27.71
N GLU A 474 5.14 -33.37 -26.66
CA GLU A 474 6.60 -33.41 -26.79
C GLU A 474 7.08 -34.66 -27.50
N ARG A 475 6.50 -35.82 -27.20
CA ARG A 475 6.79 -37.07 -27.92
C ARG A 475 6.41 -36.98 -29.39
N ALA A 476 5.26 -36.39 -29.71
CA ALA A 476 4.85 -36.15 -31.09
C ALA A 476 5.83 -35.21 -31.83
N LEU A 477 6.38 -34.22 -31.13
CA LEU A 477 7.39 -33.29 -31.64
C LEU A 477 8.83 -33.82 -31.57
N ARG A 478 9.05 -35.00 -30.98
CA ARG A 478 10.38 -35.59 -30.69
C ARG A 478 11.28 -34.69 -29.84
N LEU A 479 10.68 -34.04 -28.85
CA LEU A 479 11.35 -33.19 -27.87
C LEU A 479 11.48 -33.86 -26.50
N ASP A 480 11.10 -35.14 -26.37
CA ASP A 480 11.02 -35.94 -25.14
C ASP A 480 12.40 -36.34 -24.57
N ILE A 481 13.30 -35.37 -24.43
CA ILE A 481 14.67 -35.55 -23.94
C ILE A 481 14.75 -35.52 -22.42
N GLU A 482 13.71 -35.05 -21.72
CA GLU A 482 13.73 -34.75 -20.29
C GLU A 482 14.14 -35.96 -19.46
N HIS A 483 13.55 -37.11 -19.77
CA HIS A 483 13.80 -38.34 -19.01
C HIS A 483 15.27 -38.77 -19.15
N TRP A 484 15.81 -38.73 -20.37
CA TRP A 484 17.20 -39.08 -20.62
C TRP A 484 18.17 -38.09 -19.94
N VAL A 485 17.90 -36.79 -20.02
CA VAL A 485 18.75 -35.76 -19.38
C VAL A 485 18.71 -35.90 -17.85
N ASN A 486 17.54 -36.06 -17.25
CA ASN A 486 17.38 -36.22 -15.80
C ASN A 486 18.15 -37.43 -15.28
N HIS A 487 17.94 -38.62 -15.86
CA HIS A 487 18.66 -39.85 -15.43
C HIS A 487 20.16 -39.77 -15.68
N THR A 488 20.60 -39.12 -16.75
CA THR A 488 22.04 -38.91 -17.02
C THR A 488 22.68 -38.01 -15.97
N VAL A 489 22.02 -36.89 -15.63
CA VAL A 489 22.53 -35.94 -14.63
C VAL A 489 22.53 -36.54 -13.23
N VAL A 490 21.50 -37.31 -12.87
CA VAL A 490 21.42 -38.03 -11.59
C VAL A 490 22.62 -38.95 -11.37
N GLY A 491 23.13 -39.58 -12.44
CA GLY A 491 24.31 -40.46 -12.37
C GLY A 491 25.65 -39.73 -12.23
N ILE A 492 25.66 -38.39 -12.26
CA ILE A 492 26.88 -37.57 -12.21
C ILE A 492 26.76 -36.55 -11.07
N ASP A 493 27.26 -36.90 -9.88
CA ASP A 493 27.05 -36.13 -8.64
C ASP A 493 27.37 -34.64 -8.77
N TRP A 494 28.55 -34.27 -9.29
CA TRP A 494 28.93 -32.85 -9.41
C TRP A 494 28.01 -32.06 -10.36
N LEU A 495 27.47 -32.73 -11.39
CA LEU A 495 26.58 -32.12 -12.38
C LEU A 495 25.17 -31.95 -11.81
N ARG A 496 24.69 -32.94 -11.06
CA ARG A 496 23.46 -32.85 -10.25
C ARG A 496 23.56 -31.68 -9.28
N ASP A 497 24.59 -31.66 -8.44
CA ASP A 497 24.78 -30.63 -7.41
C ASP A 497 24.88 -29.23 -8.04
N PHE A 498 25.54 -29.10 -9.19
CA PHE A 498 25.58 -27.86 -9.96
C PHE A 498 24.20 -27.42 -10.42
N PHE A 499 23.41 -28.29 -11.06
CA PHE A 499 22.10 -27.92 -11.57
C PHE A 499 21.09 -27.66 -10.45
N ASP A 500 21.14 -28.40 -9.35
CA ASP A 500 20.30 -28.17 -8.17
C ASP A 500 20.62 -26.81 -7.53
N HIS A 501 21.91 -26.50 -7.35
CA HIS A 501 22.34 -25.20 -6.82
C HIS A 501 21.96 -24.05 -7.77
N TYR A 502 22.17 -24.25 -9.07
CA TYR A 502 21.85 -23.25 -10.09
C TYR A 502 20.34 -22.98 -10.14
N TYR A 503 19.53 -24.05 -10.15
CA TYR A 503 18.07 -24.00 -10.15
C TYR A 503 17.55 -23.27 -8.92
N THR A 504 18.05 -23.58 -7.72
CA THR A 504 17.56 -22.99 -6.46
C THR A 504 18.01 -21.53 -6.26
N SER A 505 19.17 -21.13 -6.78
CA SER A 505 19.80 -19.86 -6.40
C SER A 505 19.76 -18.77 -7.49
N PHE A 506 20.19 -19.09 -8.71
CA PHE A 506 20.56 -18.06 -9.70
C PHE A 506 19.36 -17.33 -10.31
N HIS A 507 18.20 -17.99 -10.37
CA HIS A 507 16.99 -17.41 -10.94
C HIS A 507 16.44 -16.24 -10.10
N PHE A 508 16.81 -16.11 -8.83
CA PHE A 508 16.49 -14.92 -8.01
C PHE A 508 17.62 -13.88 -8.03
N VAL A 509 18.86 -14.34 -7.83
CA VAL A 509 20.02 -13.44 -7.67
C VAL A 509 20.29 -12.64 -8.94
N VAL A 510 20.26 -13.28 -10.11
CA VAL A 510 20.63 -12.64 -11.38
C VAL A 510 19.63 -11.56 -11.79
N PRO A 511 18.30 -11.78 -11.81
CA PRO A 511 17.35 -10.71 -12.13
C PRO A 511 17.44 -9.51 -11.18
N LEU A 512 17.61 -9.76 -9.88
CA LEU A 512 17.77 -8.69 -8.88
C LEU A 512 19.06 -7.90 -9.11
N ALA A 513 20.17 -8.57 -9.42
CA ALA A 513 21.44 -7.92 -9.75
C ALA A 513 21.32 -7.06 -11.02
N VAL A 514 20.71 -7.58 -12.08
CA VAL A 514 20.46 -6.83 -13.33
C VAL A 514 19.60 -5.59 -13.03
N LEU A 515 18.48 -5.75 -12.32
CA LEU A 515 17.62 -4.64 -11.93
C LEU A 515 18.36 -3.59 -11.08
N ALA A 516 19.19 -4.01 -10.12
CA ALA A 516 19.97 -3.11 -9.27
C ALA A 516 21.00 -2.30 -10.08
N VAL A 517 21.73 -2.98 -10.98
CA VAL A 517 22.69 -2.32 -11.89
C VAL A 517 21.98 -1.32 -12.80
N LEU A 518 20.82 -1.68 -13.36
CA LEU A 518 20.05 -0.77 -14.20
C LEU A 518 19.47 0.40 -13.40
N TYR A 519 18.99 0.16 -12.18
CA TYR A 519 18.46 1.21 -11.31
C TYR A 519 19.53 2.26 -10.98
N GLY A 520 20.75 1.81 -10.68
CA GLY A 520 21.88 2.69 -10.36
C GLY A 520 22.49 3.39 -11.57
N ARG A 521 22.70 2.66 -12.68
CA ARG A 521 23.50 3.15 -13.82
C ARG A 521 22.69 3.53 -15.06
N ARG A 522 21.50 2.97 -15.26
CA ARG A 522 20.69 3.20 -16.48
C ARG A 522 19.19 3.34 -16.18
N PRO A 523 18.75 4.43 -15.52
CA PRO A 523 17.38 4.53 -15.00
C PRO A 523 16.26 4.48 -16.05
N GLY A 524 16.52 4.97 -17.27
CA GLY A 524 15.58 4.84 -18.40
C GLY A 524 15.44 3.40 -18.88
N ASP A 525 16.55 2.65 -18.93
CA ASP A 525 16.56 1.23 -19.32
C ASP A 525 15.98 0.35 -18.20
N TYR A 526 16.17 0.71 -16.93
CA TYR A 526 15.55 0.05 -15.78
C TYR A 526 14.02 -0.03 -15.93
N ARG A 527 13.36 1.09 -16.25
CA ARG A 527 11.88 1.14 -16.36
C ARG A 527 11.36 0.29 -17.51
N TRP A 528 12.07 0.30 -18.65
CA TRP A 528 11.77 -0.54 -19.80
C TRP A 528 11.89 -2.03 -19.42
N ALA A 529 13.05 -2.43 -18.90
CA ALA A 529 13.33 -3.80 -18.53
C ALA A 529 12.35 -4.29 -17.44
N ARG A 530 12.17 -3.51 -16.37
CA ARG A 530 11.24 -3.82 -15.26
C ARG A 530 9.79 -3.96 -15.72
N SER A 531 9.32 -3.12 -16.65
CA SER A 531 7.94 -3.22 -17.17
C SER A 531 7.74 -4.50 -17.97
N ALA A 532 8.70 -4.87 -18.81
CA ALA A 532 8.65 -6.12 -19.57
C ALA A 532 8.63 -7.34 -18.65
N LEU A 533 9.47 -7.35 -17.62
CA LEU A 533 9.46 -8.40 -16.60
C LEU A 533 8.11 -8.47 -15.87
N GLY A 534 7.56 -7.32 -15.48
CA GLY A 534 6.26 -7.24 -14.83
C GLY A 534 5.12 -7.80 -15.69
N PHE A 535 5.07 -7.45 -16.98
CA PHE A 535 4.06 -8.01 -17.89
C PHE A 535 4.25 -9.51 -18.11
N ALA A 536 5.49 -9.98 -18.29
CA ALA A 536 5.78 -11.40 -18.44
C ALA A 536 5.31 -12.20 -17.21
N THR A 537 5.60 -11.71 -16.00
CA THR A 537 5.18 -12.36 -14.75
C THR A 537 3.65 -12.35 -14.57
N LEU A 538 2.96 -11.27 -14.96
CA LEU A 538 1.50 -11.22 -14.92
C LEU A 538 0.86 -12.17 -15.95
N LEU A 539 1.42 -12.28 -17.15
CA LEU A 539 0.96 -13.22 -18.17
C LEU A 539 1.19 -14.67 -17.74
N ALA A 540 2.34 -14.95 -17.11
CA ALA A 540 2.60 -16.27 -16.53
C ALA A 540 1.58 -16.63 -15.45
N LEU A 541 1.21 -15.70 -14.58
CA LEU A 541 0.16 -15.92 -13.58
C LEU A 541 -1.19 -16.26 -14.22
N VAL A 542 -1.56 -15.60 -15.32
CA VAL A 542 -2.76 -15.95 -16.09
C VAL A 542 -2.64 -17.34 -16.70
N GLY A 543 -1.47 -17.69 -17.24
CA GLY A 543 -1.18 -19.04 -17.74
C GLY A 543 -1.37 -20.11 -16.68
N PHE A 544 -0.77 -19.93 -15.49
CA PHE A 544 -0.92 -20.86 -14.36
C PHE A 544 -2.36 -21.00 -13.88
N TRP A 545 -3.14 -19.92 -13.95
CA TRP A 545 -4.53 -19.94 -13.53
C TRP A 545 -5.43 -20.65 -14.54
N LEU A 546 -5.12 -20.55 -15.85
CA LEU A 546 -5.90 -21.19 -16.91
C LEU A 546 -5.47 -22.63 -17.21
N TYR A 547 -4.21 -22.97 -16.96
CA TYR A 547 -3.62 -24.26 -17.31
C TYR A 547 -2.67 -24.72 -16.20
N PRO A 548 -3.21 -25.17 -15.04
CA PRO A 548 -2.37 -25.76 -13.99
C PRO A 548 -1.68 -27.01 -14.56
N LEU A 549 -0.38 -27.15 -14.37
CA LEU A 549 0.43 -28.18 -15.04
C LEU A 549 1.39 -28.83 -14.06
N ALA A 550 1.31 -30.16 -13.97
CA ALA A 550 2.26 -30.96 -13.21
C ALA A 550 3.61 -31.04 -13.94
N PRO A 551 4.72 -30.73 -13.25
CA PRO A 551 6.06 -30.91 -13.79
C PRO A 551 6.46 -32.39 -13.81
N PRO A 552 7.48 -32.78 -14.60
CA PRO A 552 7.89 -34.17 -14.76
C PRO A 552 8.13 -34.92 -13.43
N ARG A 553 8.79 -34.27 -12.45
CA ARG A 553 9.06 -34.83 -11.12
C ARG A 553 7.82 -35.20 -10.30
N LEU A 554 6.64 -34.64 -10.65
CA LEU A 554 5.36 -34.92 -9.99
C LEU A 554 4.48 -35.88 -10.81
N MET A 555 5.01 -36.49 -11.86
CA MET A 555 4.31 -37.47 -12.67
C MET A 555 4.65 -38.91 -12.22
N PRO A 556 3.82 -39.54 -11.37
CA PRO A 556 4.20 -40.77 -10.66
C PRO A 556 4.50 -41.97 -11.59
N THR A 557 3.92 -42.00 -12.79
CA THR A 557 4.04 -43.14 -13.71
C THR A 557 5.17 -42.98 -14.73
N LEU A 558 5.89 -41.85 -14.74
CA LEU A 558 6.86 -41.52 -15.78
C LEU A 558 8.33 -41.70 -15.37
N GLY A 559 8.61 -42.05 -14.11
CA GLY A 559 9.95 -42.45 -13.67
C GLY A 559 10.98 -41.32 -13.53
N PHE A 560 10.55 -40.06 -13.45
CA PHE A 560 11.43 -38.91 -13.20
C PHE A 560 11.90 -38.85 -11.73
N ILE A 561 13.11 -38.32 -11.53
CA ILE A 561 13.73 -38.14 -10.21
C ILE A 561 13.78 -36.64 -9.87
N ASP A 562 13.15 -36.24 -8.76
CA ASP A 562 13.35 -34.90 -8.17
C ASP A 562 14.73 -34.86 -7.50
N THR A 563 15.70 -34.22 -8.16
CA THR A 563 17.06 -34.08 -7.63
C THR A 563 17.15 -33.06 -6.50
N VAL A 564 16.21 -32.10 -6.45
CA VAL A 564 16.25 -30.96 -5.51
C VAL A 564 15.70 -31.35 -4.14
N HIS A 565 14.62 -32.14 -4.11
CA HIS A 565 13.93 -32.53 -2.86
C HIS A 565 13.97 -34.04 -2.58
N GLY A 566 14.57 -34.83 -3.47
CA GLY A 566 14.55 -36.29 -3.39
C GLY A 566 13.20 -36.90 -3.81
N THR A 567 13.14 -38.23 -3.81
CA THR A 567 11.96 -39.00 -4.23
C THR A 567 10.71 -38.56 -3.47
N GLN A 568 9.69 -38.14 -4.21
CA GLN A 568 8.47 -37.58 -3.62
C GLN A 568 7.53 -38.68 -3.13
N ASP A 569 7.16 -38.62 -1.84
CA ASP A 569 6.04 -39.37 -1.30
C ASP A 569 4.74 -38.62 -1.62
N PHE A 570 3.97 -39.13 -2.58
CA PHE A 570 2.73 -38.51 -3.01
C PHE A 570 1.59 -38.60 -1.99
N THR A 571 1.75 -39.36 -0.90
CA THR A 571 0.82 -39.43 0.24
C THR A 571 1.18 -38.43 1.34
N GLN A 572 2.47 -38.12 1.52
CA GLN A 572 3.00 -37.10 2.42
C GLN A 572 4.13 -36.30 1.75
N PRO A 573 3.82 -35.39 0.82
CA PRO A 573 4.86 -34.78 0.02
C PRO A 573 5.66 -33.73 0.80
N ASP A 574 7.00 -33.86 0.77
CA ASP A 574 7.94 -32.89 1.31
C ASP A 574 8.62 -32.12 0.18
N TYR A 575 8.31 -30.83 0.11
CA TYR A 575 8.87 -29.92 -0.88
C TYR A 575 9.82 -28.88 -0.21
N GLY A 576 10.16 -29.02 1.09
CA GLY A 576 11.04 -28.09 1.80
C GLY A 576 10.38 -26.78 2.27
N THR A 577 11.05 -26.04 3.15
CA THR A 577 10.45 -24.94 3.95
C THR A 577 10.00 -23.70 3.16
N LEU A 578 10.50 -23.50 1.93
CA LEU A 578 10.12 -22.36 1.06
C LEU A 578 8.87 -22.65 0.20
N THR A 579 8.34 -23.87 0.22
CA THR A 579 7.28 -24.30 -0.71
C THR A 579 5.86 -24.08 -0.24
N ALA A 580 5.66 -23.77 1.04
CA ALA A 580 4.42 -23.13 1.49
C ALA A 580 4.17 -21.79 0.75
N LEU A 581 5.19 -21.23 0.10
CA LEU A 581 5.15 -20.00 -0.67
C LEU A 581 5.22 -20.21 -2.20
N THR A 582 5.17 -21.44 -2.74
CA THR A 582 5.21 -21.72 -4.20
C THR A 582 4.15 -22.75 -4.62
N ASN A 583 3.52 -22.57 -5.79
CA ASN A 583 2.59 -23.57 -6.35
C ASN A 583 3.43 -24.62 -7.10
N GLN A 584 3.36 -25.88 -6.66
CA GLN A 584 4.13 -26.98 -7.25
C GLN A 584 3.58 -27.44 -8.62
N TYR A 585 2.31 -27.14 -8.91
CA TYR A 585 1.62 -27.48 -10.16
C TYR A 585 1.52 -26.28 -11.12
N ALA A 586 2.52 -25.40 -11.09
CA ALA A 586 2.61 -24.22 -11.95
C ALA A 586 3.82 -24.33 -12.89
N ALA A 587 3.90 -25.43 -13.64
CA ALA A 587 5.04 -25.69 -14.52
C ALA A 587 5.03 -24.80 -15.79
N MET A 588 3.88 -24.64 -16.48
CA MET A 588 3.78 -23.81 -17.70
C MET A 588 3.06 -22.48 -17.46
N PRO A 589 3.62 -21.33 -17.88
CA PRO A 589 4.93 -21.14 -18.50
C PRO A 589 6.07 -21.09 -17.47
N SER A 590 7.27 -21.56 -17.83
CA SER A 590 8.42 -21.57 -16.92
C SER A 590 8.91 -20.16 -16.60
N LEU A 591 8.62 -19.68 -15.38
CA LEU A 591 9.12 -18.38 -14.89
C LEU A 591 10.62 -18.39 -14.62
N HIS A 592 11.20 -19.53 -14.23
CA HIS A 592 12.65 -19.68 -14.07
C HIS A 592 13.36 -19.34 -15.37
N PHE A 593 12.99 -20.03 -16.45
CA PHE A 593 13.53 -19.77 -17.78
C PHE A 593 13.13 -18.39 -18.29
N GLY A 594 11.89 -17.96 -18.10
CA GLY A 594 11.42 -16.64 -18.52
C GLY A 594 12.23 -15.49 -17.93
N TRP A 595 12.51 -15.51 -16.62
CA TRP A 595 13.31 -14.48 -15.96
C TRP A 595 14.78 -14.53 -16.39
N ALA A 596 15.33 -15.73 -16.59
CA ALA A 596 16.69 -15.90 -17.10
C ALA A 596 16.82 -15.40 -18.54
N LEU A 597 15.83 -15.69 -19.40
CA LEU A 597 15.78 -15.22 -20.78
C LEU A 597 15.64 -13.71 -20.83
N TRP A 598 14.78 -13.14 -19.99
CA TRP A 598 14.67 -11.70 -19.83
C TRP A 598 16.03 -11.08 -19.44
N CYS A 599 16.77 -11.67 -18.49
CA CYS A 599 18.11 -11.20 -18.14
C CYS A 599 19.06 -11.25 -19.34
N GLY A 600 19.10 -12.38 -20.04
CA GLY A 600 19.96 -12.57 -21.20
C GLY A 600 19.68 -11.58 -22.33
N LEU A 601 18.40 -11.37 -22.65
CA LEU A 601 17.97 -10.38 -23.66
C LEU A 601 18.33 -8.95 -23.23
N VAL A 602 18.08 -8.59 -21.97
CA VAL A 602 18.43 -7.27 -21.43
C VAL A 602 19.95 -7.06 -21.51
N ILE A 603 20.75 -8.03 -21.10
CA ILE A 603 22.21 -7.93 -21.17
C ILE A 603 22.67 -7.86 -22.63
N ALA A 604 22.16 -8.72 -23.52
CA ALA A 604 22.53 -8.74 -24.93
C ALA A 604 22.24 -7.40 -25.65
N VAL A 605 21.13 -6.76 -25.31
CA VAL A 605 20.72 -5.45 -25.87
C VAL A 605 21.51 -4.28 -25.26
N LEU A 606 21.89 -4.36 -23.99
CA LEU A 606 22.47 -3.23 -23.25
C LEU A 606 24.00 -3.24 -23.19
N ALA A 607 24.61 -4.41 -23.27
CA ALA A 607 26.05 -4.57 -23.12
C ALA A 607 26.80 -4.28 -24.42
N GLN A 608 27.98 -3.67 -24.28
CA GLN A 608 28.81 -3.29 -25.44
C GLN A 608 29.76 -4.41 -25.87
N ARG A 609 30.30 -5.17 -24.91
CA ARG A 609 31.32 -6.20 -25.16
C ARG A 609 30.66 -7.52 -25.56
N TRP A 610 31.15 -8.17 -26.61
CA TRP A 610 30.56 -9.42 -27.09
C TRP A 610 30.53 -10.51 -26.01
N TRP A 611 31.59 -10.63 -25.19
CA TRP A 611 31.66 -11.62 -24.11
C TRP A 611 30.61 -11.40 -23.02
N THR A 612 30.24 -10.14 -22.72
CA THR A 612 29.15 -9.86 -21.77
C THR A 612 27.79 -10.29 -22.33
N LYS A 613 27.60 -10.20 -23.65
CA LYS A 613 26.39 -10.70 -24.31
C LYS A 613 26.36 -12.23 -24.28
N ALA A 614 27.49 -12.87 -24.57
CA ALA A 614 27.64 -14.32 -24.48
C ALA A 614 27.33 -14.82 -23.06
N LEU A 615 27.91 -14.19 -22.03
CA LEU A 615 27.62 -14.51 -20.63
C LEU A 615 26.15 -14.30 -20.27
N GLY A 616 25.55 -13.21 -20.75
CA GLY A 616 24.12 -12.94 -20.58
C GLY A 616 23.23 -14.02 -21.19
N LEU A 617 23.56 -14.52 -22.38
CA LEU A 617 22.82 -15.57 -23.08
C LEU A 617 23.14 -16.98 -22.57
N LEU A 618 24.30 -17.18 -21.95
CA LEU A 618 24.64 -18.42 -21.26
C LEU A 618 23.71 -18.66 -20.06
N HIS A 619 23.31 -17.60 -19.36
CA HIS A 619 22.41 -17.71 -18.20
C HIS A 619 21.07 -18.42 -18.51
N PRO A 620 20.24 -18.00 -19.49
CA PRO A 620 19.03 -18.72 -19.86
C PRO A 620 19.29 -20.11 -20.44
N LEU A 621 20.41 -20.33 -21.12
CA LEU A 621 20.79 -21.66 -21.60
C LEU A 621 21.02 -22.61 -20.41
N CYS A 622 21.84 -22.20 -19.44
CA CYS A 622 22.06 -22.97 -18.22
C CYS A 622 20.76 -23.16 -17.43
N THR A 623 19.85 -22.18 -17.40
CA THR A 623 18.55 -22.34 -16.76
C THR A 623 17.66 -23.35 -17.49
N ALA A 624 17.63 -23.36 -18.83
CA ALA A 624 16.90 -24.36 -19.60
C ALA A 624 17.43 -25.78 -19.33
N CYS A 625 18.75 -25.95 -19.29
CA CYS A 625 19.34 -27.23 -18.91
C CYS A 625 18.98 -27.61 -17.46
N ALA A 626 19.06 -26.66 -16.53
CA ALA A 626 18.76 -26.92 -15.12
C ALA A 626 17.31 -27.37 -14.90
N ILE A 627 16.32 -26.70 -15.49
CA ILE A 627 14.91 -27.04 -15.27
C ILE A 627 14.54 -28.42 -15.84
N VAL A 628 15.20 -28.85 -16.92
CA VAL A 628 15.02 -30.17 -17.52
C VAL A 628 15.77 -31.23 -16.71
N ALA A 629 17.03 -30.96 -16.38
CA ALA A 629 17.89 -31.86 -15.61
C ALA A 629 17.32 -32.18 -14.23
N THR A 630 16.69 -31.21 -13.56
CA THR A 630 16.07 -31.40 -12.25
C THR A 630 14.61 -31.88 -12.32
N ALA A 631 14.12 -32.24 -13.52
CA ALA A 631 12.74 -32.64 -13.77
C ALA A 631 11.69 -31.61 -13.28
N ASN A 632 12.09 -30.33 -13.23
CA ASN A 632 11.24 -29.28 -12.69
C ASN A 632 10.27 -28.67 -13.73
N HIS A 633 10.55 -28.85 -15.01
CA HIS A 633 9.75 -28.35 -16.13
C HIS A 633 9.90 -29.24 -17.37
N TRP A 634 8.87 -29.24 -18.22
CA TRP A 634 8.91 -29.74 -19.59
C TRP A 634 9.66 -28.77 -20.51
N VAL A 635 10.19 -29.23 -21.65
CA VAL A 635 10.83 -28.34 -22.65
C VAL A 635 9.84 -27.30 -23.18
N LEU A 636 8.57 -27.67 -23.39
CA LEU A 636 7.50 -26.76 -23.82
C LEU A 636 7.17 -25.70 -22.77
N ASP A 637 7.42 -25.95 -21.48
CA ASP A 637 7.27 -24.91 -20.45
C ASP A 637 8.25 -23.77 -20.69
N ALA A 638 9.48 -24.08 -21.15
CA ALA A 638 10.48 -23.10 -21.53
C ALA A 638 10.04 -22.30 -22.76
N ALA A 639 9.40 -22.94 -23.74
CA ALA A 639 8.78 -22.25 -24.88
C ALA A 639 7.65 -21.31 -24.44
N GLY A 640 6.80 -21.74 -23.50
CA GLY A 640 5.81 -20.88 -22.86
C GLY A 640 6.45 -19.69 -22.12
N GLY A 641 7.56 -19.94 -21.41
CA GLY A 641 8.38 -18.90 -20.79
C GLY A 641 8.92 -17.88 -21.79
N ALA A 642 9.43 -18.34 -22.93
CA ALA A 642 9.88 -17.49 -24.02
C ALA A 642 8.74 -16.62 -24.59
N LEU A 643 7.57 -17.23 -24.78
CA LEU A 643 6.39 -16.55 -25.30
C LEU A 643 5.95 -15.42 -24.37
N VAL A 644 5.81 -15.66 -23.06
CA VAL A 644 5.39 -14.60 -22.13
C VAL A 644 6.41 -13.47 -22.01
N VAL A 645 7.71 -13.77 -22.14
CA VAL A 645 8.77 -12.74 -22.19
C VAL A 645 8.67 -11.92 -23.47
N ALA A 646 8.49 -12.56 -24.62
CA ALA A 646 8.33 -11.89 -25.90
C ALA A 646 7.10 -10.97 -25.91
N VAL A 647 5.95 -11.47 -25.43
CA VAL A 647 4.73 -10.68 -25.27
C VAL A 647 4.93 -9.57 -24.24
N GLY A 648 5.66 -9.80 -23.14
CA GLY A 648 5.98 -8.77 -22.14
C GLY A 648 6.78 -7.60 -22.72
N PHE A 649 7.79 -7.89 -23.56
CA PHE A 649 8.50 -6.86 -24.32
C PHE A 649 7.61 -6.20 -25.38
N GLY A 650 6.76 -6.98 -26.05
CA GLY A 650 5.78 -6.49 -27.04
C GLY A 650 4.78 -5.51 -26.44
N LEU A 651 4.18 -5.84 -25.29
CA LEU A 651 3.29 -4.96 -24.53
C LEU A 651 4.00 -3.71 -24.03
N THR A 652 5.25 -3.84 -23.58
CA THR A 652 6.07 -2.69 -23.21
C THR A 652 6.29 -1.77 -24.41
N HIS A 653 6.57 -2.33 -25.59
CA HIS A 653 6.73 -1.57 -26.82
C HIS A 653 5.41 -0.92 -27.28
N LEU A 654 4.29 -1.65 -27.18
CA LEU A 654 2.96 -1.17 -27.55
C LEU A 654 2.49 -0.02 -26.65
N LEU A 655 2.74 -0.12 -25.35
CA LEU A 655 2.23 0.83 -24.35
C LEU A 655 3.18 2.01 -24.12
N GLN A 656 4.50 1.80 -24.24
CA GLN A 656 5.52 2.82 -23.94
C GLN A 656 6.28 3.29 -25.19
N GLY A 657 6.18 2.59 -26.31
CA GLY A 657 6.95 2.84 -27.53
C GLY A 657 8.36 2.22 -27.49
N PRO A 658 9.21 2.49 -28.52
CA PRO A 658 10.58 1.99 -28.57
C PRO A 658 11.46 2.50 -27.42
N ARG A 659 12.59 1.82 -27.19
CA ARG A 659 13.58 2.22 -26.18
C ARG A 659 14.06 3.66 -26.40
N ALA A 660 14.18 4.44 -25.32
CA ALA A 660 14.42 5.89 -25.41
C ALA A 660 15.72 6.27 -26.15
N ARG A 661 16.83 5.55 -25.95
CA ARG A 661 18.10 5.84 -26.66
C ARG A 661 18.01 5.64 -28.17
N THR A 662 17.21 4.69 -28.65
CA THR A 662 16.98 4.47 -30.09
C THR A 662 16.34 5.69 -30.73
N VAL A 663 15.51 6.43 -29.97
CA VAL A 663 14.84 7.64 -30.45
C VAL A 663 15.79 8.82 -30.48
N THR A 664 16.63 9.01 -29.45
CA THR A 664 17.63 10.10 -29.45
C THR A 664 18.60 9.96 -30.62
N ALA A 665 19.12 8.75 -30.86
CA ALA A 665 19.99 8.49 -32.01
C ALA A 665 19.28 8.73 -33.35
N ALA A 666 18.02 8.29 -33.50
CA ALA A 666 17.24 8.54 -34.72
C ALA A 666 16.94 10.04 -34.94
N ALA A 667 16.70 10.79 -33.86
CA ALA A 667 16.46 12.23 -33.93
C ALA A 667 17.73 13.01 -34.32
N GLU A 668 18.90 12.65 -33.76
CA GLU A 668 20.19 13.24 -34.12
C GLU A 668 20.55 12.99 -35.59
N VAL A 669 20.32 11.76 -36.10
CA VAL A 669 20.53 11.43 -37.52
C VAL A 669 19.58 12.21 -38.43
N SER A 670 18.31 12.38 -38.01
CA SER A 670 17.33 13.16 -38.77
C SER A 670 17.68 14.64 -38.83
N SER A 671 18.14 15.27 -37.74
CA SER A 671 18.54 16.69 -37.73
C SER A 671 19.81 16.94 -38.53
N GLY A 672 20.79 16.03 -38.48
CA GLY A 672 22.00 16.15 -39.31
C GLY A 672 21.73 16.04 -40.81
N SER A 673 20.69 15.28 -41.20
CA SER A 673 20.28 15.16 -42.61
C SER A 673 19.54 16.39 -43.14
N SER A 674 18.88 17.18 -42.27
CA SER A 674 18.18 18.40 -42.68
C SER A 674 19.12 19.58 -42.89
N ASP A 675 20.21 19.66 -42.13
CA ASP A 675 21.22 20.72 -42.29
C ASP A 675 22.02 20.53 -43.60
N LEU A 676 22.33 19.28 -43.98
CA LEU A 676 22.96 18.98 -45.27
C LEU A 676 22.06 19.26 -46.50
N ARG A 677 20.75 19.42 -46.31
CA ARG A 677 19.80 19.73 -47.39
C ARG A 677 19.59 21.23 -47.61
N LYS A 678 20.08 22.09 -46.72
CA LYS A 678 20.01 23.56 -46.87
C LYS A 678 21.20 24.18 -47.61
N ASP A 679 22.33 23.48 -47.70
CA ASP A 679 23.55 23.97 -48.38
C ASP A 679 23.65 23.58 -49.87
N ARG A 680 22.53 23.23 -50.51
CA ARG A 680 22.47 23.10 -51.98
C ARG A 680 21.57 24.18 -52.55
N THR A 681 22.11 25.39 -52.65
CA THR A 681 21.60 26.40 -53.59
C THR A 681 21.88 25.92 -55.03
N PRO A 682 20.92 26.01 -55.95
CA PRO A 682 21.18 25.75 -57.36
C PRO A 682 21.89 26.97 -57.94
N SER A 683 23.09 26.75 -58.49
CA SER A 683 23.77 27.67 -59.42
C SER A 683 23.20 27.49 -60.82
#